data_AF-A0A954GR54-F1
#
_entry.id   AF-A0A954GR54-F1
#
_cell.length_a   1.000
_cell.length_b   1.000
_cell.length_c   1.000
_cell.angle_alpha   90.00
_cell.angle_beta   90.00
_cell.angle_gamma   90.00
#
_symmetry.space_group_name_H-M   'P 1'
#
loop_
_entity.id
_entity.type
_entity.pdbx_description
1 polymer ?
#
loop_
_entity_poly.entity_id
_entity_poly.type
_entity_poly.pdbx_seq_one_letter_code
_entity_poly.pdbx_strand_id
1 'polypeptide(L)'
;MFGFRQFYSSLTRLMQGNRRRARKCRYAETLETRTLLSGNVSASILNGNLYLNGDSAANELEVVESNGDLVVSGLNSTTINNSTSFVLTSGGTTFGGMVFVGLGNGDDSLQINTGAELSSDVYVNDLFGRTSIGINGATIGGDLNIVTGKGDDLVSLDGATVGGSLRFFAGRGHNLLSISNSTIGGNLLMIADRGEDDVVIEDSTVGGNTWIDTGKKMDSLAFTNTTLSGDFYLNTGEHNDTVLFDGLMVGGRTDLWLWRGNDSLKIQGTNNFQGDFFAGGILGKFDALEVGEGSTFGGSRTQSNFELSTVDADLLSTQINNGALSRAAQERENLGGTPLAPLTLTLDTSTNTLQTLSGEEFTQQAAFTVTGTTFAGATVSADLGTNAFTTATTTADANGNYSFDVPLANSINDVTIQSVDKYGRSTTDSFSVRSIQGSIVEFTSNLGTFQVELFDDAAPISVANFKGYLERYANTIVHRSVKSNDLGGIDVVQGGGLILEGDNLVNISTDPEVVNEFSPDRPNVRGTISLARQESLDTATSQFFFNVADNEDLNGTDQSPMNVYAVFGRVIGTGMDVVDAIHSLPIVDLSSLYGLPSVPLTGFETLNQAISGTASVELGSVNVTGVGTAFASELGVGSPIRIGTFSSTVASITSDTELI
;
A
#
# COMPACT_ATOMS: atom_id res chain seq x y z
N MET A 1 -49.50 -7.85 -33.53
CA MET A 1 -48.77 -7.47 -34.77
C MET A 1 -48.83 -5.98 -35.17
N PHE A 2 -49.77 -5.14 -34.70
CA PHE A 2 -49.78 -3.67 -34.99
C PHE A 2 -49.41 -2.75 -33.80
N GLY A 3 -49.34 -3.25 -32.56
CA GLY A 3 -48.93 -2.47 -31.37
C GLY A 3 -47.42 -2.38 -31.13
N PHE A 4 -46.66 -3.40 -31.55
CA PHE A 4 -45.23 -3.52 -31.24
C PHE A 4 -44.35 -2.49 -31.98
N ARG A 5 -44.72 -2.13 -33.23
CA ARG A 5 -44.01 -1.06 -33.97
C ARG A 5 -44.26 0.34 -33.41
N GLN A 6 -45.39 0.60 -32.74
CA GLN A 6 -45.67 1.94 -32.20
C GLN A 6 -44.95 2.20 -30.88
N PHE A 7 -44.77 1.18 -30.03
CA PHE A 7 -44.01 1.28 -28.79
C PHE A 7 -42.51 1.43 -29.05
N TYR A 8 -41.97 0.64 -29.99
CA TYR A 8 -40.56 0.73 -30.41
C TYR A 8 -40.20 2.07 -31.09
N SER A 9 -41.14 2.68 -31.83
CA SER A 9 -40.94 4.00 -32.47
C SER A 9 -41.10 5.19 -31.52
N SER A 10 -41.75 5.01 -30.36
CA SER A 10 -41.95 6.11 -29.39
C SER A 10 -40.82 6.18 -28.36
N LEU A 11 -40.26 5.04 -27.94
CA LEU A 11 -39.06 5.01 -27.09
C LEU A 11 -37.79 5.48 -27.83
N THR A 12 -37.58 5.04 -29.08
CA THR A 12 -36.45 5.50 -29.89
C THR A 12 -36.55 6.98 -30.30
N ARG A 13 -37.75 7.56 -30.36
CA ARG A 13 -37.95 9.01 -30.60
C ARG A 13 -37.66 9.87 -29.38
N LEU A 14 -37.72 9.29 -28.17
CA LEU A 14 -37.29 9.97 -26.95
C LEU A 14 -35.75 9.99 -26.84
N MET A 15 -35.07 9.00 -27.43
CA MET A 15 -33.59 8.88 -27.42
C MET A 15 -32.88 9.46 -28.65
N GLN A 16 -33.60 9.83 -29.71
CA GLN A 16 -33.04 10.62 -30.82
C GLN A 16 -33.51 12.07 -30.72
N GLY A 17 -32.82 12.83 -29.88
CA GLY A 17 -32.95 14.28 -29.82
C GLY A 17 -32.97 14.90 -31.22
N ASN A 18 -33.96 15.76 -31.44
CA ASN A 18 -34.16 16.59 -32.62
C ASN A 18 -32.81 17.03 -33.24
N ARG A 19 -32.39 16.41 -34.36
CA ARG A 19 -31.41 17.02 -35.27
C ARG A 19 -32.06 18.20 -36.01
N ARG A 20 -32.41 19.25 -35.28
CA ARG A 20 -32.60 20.58 -35.87
C ARG A 20 -31.23 21.22 -35.94
N ARG A 21 -30.74 21.48 -37.16
CA ARG A 21 -29.55 22.31 -37.42
C ARG A 21 -29.64 23.58 -36.58
N ALA A 22 -28.82 23.68 -35.54
CA ALA A 22 -28.70 24.89 -34.74
C ALA A 22 -28.12 26.00 -35.63
N ARG A 23 -28.92 27.05 -35.86
CA ARG A 23 -28.40 28.34 -36.29
C ARG A 23 -27.44 28.85 -35.21
N LYS A 24 -26.25 29.31 -35.62
CA LYS A 24 -25.30 30.03 -34.76
C LYS A 24 -26.02 31.13 -33.97
N CYS A 25 -26.27 30.90 -32.69
CA CYS A 25 -26.52 31.95 -31.71
C CYS A 25 -25.21 32.27 -31.00
N ARG A 26 -25.03 33.56 -30.72
CA ARG A 26 -23.80 34.20 -30.27
C ARG A 26 -23.52 33.87 -28.79
N TYR A 27 -22.23 33.82 -28.49
CA TYR A 27 -21.56 33.60 -27.21
C TYR A 27 -22.28 34.17 -25.98
N ALA A 28 -22.65 33.28 -25.07
CA ALA A 28 -22.50 33.50 -23.64
C ALA A 28 -21.34 32.60 -23.20
N GLU A 29 -20.34 33.17 -22.53
CA GLU A 29 -19.27 32.37 -21.92
C GLU A 29 -19.88 31.47 -20.84
N THR A 30 -19.72 30.17 -20.99
CA THR A 30 -19.99 29.20 -19.94
C THR A 30 -18.86 29.25 -18.93
N LEU A 31 -19.21 29.38 -17.65
CA LEU A 31 -18.27 29.20 -16.55
C LEU A 31 -17.52 27.87 -16.73
N GLU A 32 -16.20 27.91 -16.59
CA GLU A 32 -15.33 26.74 -16.72
C GLU A 32 -15.82 25.61 -15.81
N THR A 33 -15.89 24.38 -16.33
CA THR A 33 -16.20 23.20 -15.53
C THR A 33 -15.15 23.10 -14.44
N ARG A 34 -15.55 23.23 -13.17
CA ARG A 34 -14.70 22.82 -12.05
C ARG A 34 -14.56 21.32 -12.14
N THR A 35 -13.49 20.86 -12.78
CA THR A 35 -13.12 19.45 -12.78
C THR A 35 -12.84 19.06 -11.33
N LEU A 36 -13.51 18.00 -10.86
CA LEU A 36 -13.19 17.37 -9.59
C LEU A 36 -11.70 16.97 -9.61
N LEU A 37 -11.08 16.95 -8.44
CA LEU A 37 -9.76 16.31 -8.32
C LEU A 37 -9.92 14.85 -8.70
N SER A 38 -9.03 14.32 -9.54
CA SER A 38 -9.09 12.93 -10.02
C SER A 38 -9.27 11.94 -8.87
N GLY A 39 -10.28 11.06 -8.97
CA GLY A 39 -10.63 10.09 -7.94
C GLY A 39 -11.49 10.67 -6.81
N ASN A 40 -12.20 11.79 -7.01
CA ASN A 40 -13.06 12.36 -5.97
C ASN A 40 -14.54 12.37 -6.37
N VAL A 41 -15.37 11.79 -5.51
CA VAL A 41 -16.83 11.80 -5.59
C VAL A 41 -17.38 12.96 -4.76
N SER A 42 -18.30 13.73 -5.33
CA SER A 42 -19.06 14.74 -4.59
C SER A 42 -20.28 14.09 -3.94
N ALA A 43 -20.46 14.29 -2.64
CA ALA A 43 -21.61 13.79 -1.89
C ALA A 43 -22.38 14.95 -1.26
N SER A 44 -23.71 14.96 -1.39
CA SER A 44 -24.55 15.97 -0.74
C SER A 44 -25.94 15.44 -0.46
N ILE A 45 -26.55 15.96 0.62
CA ILE A 45 -27.97 15.72 0.92
C ILE A 45 -28.72 17.02 0.62
N LEU A 46 -29.62 16.98 -0.36
CA LEU A 46 -30.44 18.12 -0.78
C LEU A 46 -31.92 17.72 -0.74
N ASN A 47 -32.73 18.51 -0.01
CA ASN A 47 -34.16 18.24 0.20
C ASN A 47 -34.44 16.82 0.73
N GLY A 48 -33.53 16.27 1.53
CA GLY A 48 -33.63 14.93 2.11
C GLY A 48 -33.17 13.79 1.19
N ASN A 49 -32.76 14.06 -0.05
CA ASN A 49 -32.24 13.04 -0.97
C ASN A 49 -30.71 13.08 -1.04
N LEU A 50 -30.09 11.92 -1.21
CA LEU A 50 -28.64 11.78 -1.41
C LEU A 50 -28.29 11.93 -2.88
N TYR A 51 -27.27 12.73 -3.16
CA TYR A 51 -26.64 12.86 -4.47
C TYR A 51 -25.15 12.54 -4.34
N LEU A 52 -24.71 11.48 -5.04
CA LEU A 52 -23.32 11.11 -5.24
C LEU A 52 -22.98 11.34 -6.71
N ASN A 53 -21.97 12.16 -7.00
CA ASN A 53 -21.49 12.36 -8.38
C ASN A 53 -19.98 12.16 -8.44
N GLY A 54 -19.55 11.10 -9.11
CA GLY A 54 -18.18 10.79 -9.44
C GLY A 54 -17.62 11.66 -10.56
N ASP A 55 -16.36 11.40 -10.91
CA ASP A 55 -15.61 12.17 -11.87
C ASP A 55 -15.36 11.39 -13.18
N SER A 56 -14.17 11.50 -13.77
CA SER A 56 -13.81 10.73 -14.96
C SER A 56 -12.74 9.67 -14.68
N ALA A 57 -12.36 9.51 -13.42
CA ALA A 57 -11.46 8.47 -12.96
C ALA A 57 -12.29 7.35 -12.31
N ALA A 58 -11.69 6.17 -12.17
CA ALA A 58 -12.28 5.08 -11.42
C ALA A 58 -12.65 5.54 -10.00
N ASN A 59 -13.89 5.29 -9.59
CA ASN A 59 -14.40 5.57 -8.26
C ASN A 59 -14.96 4.29 -7.65
N GLU A 60 -14.51 3.97 -6.43
CA GLU A 60 -14.96 2.82 -5.66
C GLU A 60 -15.66 3.29 -4.39
N LEU A 61 -16.94 2.96 -4.28
CA LEU A 61 -17.82 3.41 -3.21
C LEU A 61 -18.45 2.23 -2.48
N GLU A 62 -18.56 2.36 -1.17
CA GLU A 62 -19.24 1.40 -0.31
C GLU A 62 -20.25 2.14 0.59
N VAL A 63 -21.50 1.68 0.61
CA VAL A 63 -22.53 2.11 1.57
C VAL A 63 -22.67 1.02 2.63
N VAL A 64 -22.31 1.35 3.86
CA VAL A 64 -22.21 0.38 4.95
C VAL A 64 -22.64 1.00 6.27
N GLU A 65 -23.12 0.17 7.21
CA GLU A 65 -23.24 0.57 8.60
C GLU A 65 -21.84 0.73 9.22
N SER A 66 -21.59 1.85 9.88
CA SER A 66 -20.40 2.07 10.70
C SER A 66 -20.79 2.76 12.01
N ASN A 67 -20.50 2.12 13.14
CA ASN A 67 -20.76 2.65 14.48
C ASN A 67 -22.24 3.07 14.73
N GLY A 68 -23.19 2.36 14.11
CA GLY A 68 -24.62 2.66 14.19
C GLY A 68 -25.10 3.80 13.28
N ASP A 69 -24.21 4.34 12.45
CA ASP A 69 -24.52 5.30 11.39
C ASP A 69 -24.48 4.60 10.03
N LEU A 70 -25.25 5.08 9.05
CA LEU A 70 -25.07 4.69 7.66
C LEU A 70 -24.07 5.65 7.01
N VAL A 71 -23.05 5.09 6.38
CA VAL A 71 -21.93 5.86 5.83
C VAL A 71 -21.68 5.45 4.39
N VAL A 72 -21.40 6.43 3.52
CA VAL A 72 -20.75 6.18 2.23
C VAL A 72 -19.26 6.34 2.42
N SER A 73 -18.49 5.32 2.10
CA SER A 73 -17.03 5.31 2.17
C SER A 73 -16.45 5.26 0.76
N GLY A 74 -15.38 6.04 0.54
CA GLY A 74 -14.54 5.90 -0.63
C GLY A 74 -13.46 4.87 -0.35
N LEU A 75 -13.25 3.94 -1.27
CA LEU A 75 -12.24 2.90 -1.19
C LEU A 75 -11.03 3.24 -2.06
N ASN A 76 -9.87 2.65 -1.74
CA ASN A 76 -8.59 2.87 -2.43
C ASN A 76 -8.22 4.36 -2.51
N SER A 77 -8.05 4.90 -3.73
CA SER A 77 -7.77 6.31 -3.98
C SER A 77 -9.03 7.18 -4.06
N THR A 78 -10.21 6.59 -3.91
CA THR A 78 -11.48 7.32 -4.01
C THR A 78 -11.70 8.15 -2.76
N THR A 79 -11.86 9.46 -2.95
CA THR A 79 -12.24 10.38 -1.88
C THR A 79 -13.68 10.85 -2.06
N ILE A 80 -14.35 11.19 -0.98
CA ILE A 80 -15.69 11.76 -0.97
C ILE A 80 -15.62 13.15 -0.35
N ASN A 81 -15.91 14.19 -1.14
CA ASN A 81 -15.74 15.59 -0.74
C ASN A 81 -14.34 15.90 -0.15
N ASN A 82 -13.28 15.30 -0.70
CA ASN A 82 -11.89 15.32 -0.20
C ASN A 82 -11.71 14.69 1.19
N SER A 83 -12.64 13.84 1.62
CA SER A 83 -12.53 12.99 2.81
C SER A 83 -12.58 11.52 2.39
N THR A 84 -12.44 10.59 3.33
CA THR A 84 -12.59 9.15 3.06
C THR A 84 -14.04 8.69 3.15
N SER A 85 -14.93 9.46 3.76
CA SER A 85 -16.32 9.07 3.95
C SER A 85 -17.29 10.25 4.07
N PHE A 86 -18.57 9.93 3.93
CA PHE A 86 -19.69 10.84 4.08
C PHE A 86 -20.81 10.15 4.87
N VAL A 87 -21.13 10.70 6.04
CA VAL A 87 -22.16 10.16 6.93
C VAL A 87 -23.55 10.50 6.39
N LEU A 88 -24.38 9.49 6.13
CA LEU A 88 -25.75 9.62 5.62
C LEU A 88 -26.77 9.85 6.72
N THR A 89 -26.59 9.16 7.84
CA THR A 89 -27.49 9.18 8.99
C THR A 89 -26.69 9.27 10.29
N SER A 90 -27.25 9.92 11.30
CA SER A 90 -26.69 9.95 12.65
C SER A 90 -27.60 9.19 13.61
N GLY A 91 -27.18 8.03 14.11
CA GLY A 91 -27.95 7.21 15.04
C GLY A 91 -29.02 6.33 14.37
N GLY A 92 -28.66 5.63 13.30
CA GLY A 92 -29.50 4.61 12.65
C GLY A 92 -28.96 4.20 11.28
N THR A 93 -29.38 3.04 10.76
CA THR A 93 -28.92 2.51 9.47
C THR A 93 -29.90 2.76 8.31
N THR A 94 -31.01 3.44 8.60
CA THR A 94 -32.09 3.70 7.64
C THR A 94 -32.00 5.09 7.05
N PHE A 95 -31.75 5.19 5.73
CA PHE A 95 -31.83 6.44 4.99
C PHE A 95 -33.17 6.57 4.28
N GLY A 96 -33.97 7.58 4.67
CA GLY A 96 -35.35 7.72 4.19
C GLY A 96 -35.50 8.36 2.80
N GLY A 97 -34.50 9.11 2.34
CA GLY A 97 -34.54 9.82 1.06
C GLY A 97 -34.29 8.93 -0.15
N MET A 98 -34.56 9.48 -1.34
CA MET A 98 -34.09 8.86 -2.58
C MET A 98 -32.58 8.97 -2.68
N VAL A 99 -31.95 8.00 -3.35
CA VAL A 99 -30.51 7.99 -3.59
C VAL A 99 -30.26 8.11 -5.09
N PHE A 100 -29.46 9.12 -5.47
CA PHE A 100 -29.01 9.34 -6.84
C PHE A 100 -27.49 9.19 -6.88
N VAL A 101 -27.02 8.21 -7.63
CA VAL A 101 -25.60 7.96 -7.88
C VAL A 101 -25.32 8.16 -9.37
N GLY A 102 -24.44 9.10 -9.68
CA GLY A 102 -23.83 9.25 -11.00
C GLY A 102 -22.35 8.91 -10.88
N LEU A 103 -21.91 7.79 -11.46
CA LEU A 103 -20.51 7.34 -11.31
C LEU A 103 -19.56 8.06 -12.27
N GLY A 104 -20.05 8.43 -13.45
CA GLY A 104 -19.34 9.34 -14.34
C GLY A 104 -18.72 8.61 -15.52
N ASN A 105 -17.40 8.70 -15.69
CA ASN A 105 -16.67 7.79 -16.56
C ASN A 105 -15.55 7.15 -15.76
N GLY A 106 -15.07 6.00 -16.23
CA GLY A 106 -14.03 5.26 -15.54
C GLY A 106 -14.53 3.86 -15.22
N ASP A 107 -13.65 3.06 -14.63
CA ASP A 107 -14.08 1.76 -14.11
C ASP A 107 -14.57 1.98 -12.69
N ASP A 108 -15.89 2.03 -12.52
CA ASP A 108 -16.52 2.44 -11.27
C ASP A 108 -17.14 1.26 -10.51
N SER A 109 -17.18 1.36 -9.19
CA SER A 109 -17.75 0.34 -8.32
C SER A 109 -18.63 0.97 -7.23
N LEU A 110 -19.82 0.42 -7.03
CA LEU A 110 -20.73 0.77 -5.94
C LEU A 110 -21.21 -0.49 -5.24
N GLN A 111 -20.92 -0.62 -3.95
CA GLN A 111 -21.45 -1.67 -3.10
C GLN A 111 -22.41 -1.09 -2.06
N ILE A 112 -23.58 -1.71 -1.89
CA ILE A 112 -24.55 -1.40 -0.84
C ILE A 112 -24.68 -2.67 0.01
N ASN A 113 -24.07 -2.64 1.20
CA ASN A 113 -23.78 -3.82 1.99
C ASN A 113 -24.77 -4.04 3.13
N THR A 114 -24.63 -5.19 3.80
CA THR A 114 -25.56 -5.66 4.82
C THR A 114 -25.68 -4.64 5.95
N GLY A 115 -26.92 -4.44 6.43
CA GLY A 115 -27.24 -3.43 7.42
C GLY A 115 -27.68 -2.09 6.82
N ALA A 116 -27.41 -1.83 5.53
CA ALA A 116 -27.94 -0.65 4.85
C ALA A 116 -29.43 -0.80 4.51
N GLU A 117 -30.24 0.15 4.98
CA GLU A 117 -31.66 0.25 4.65
C GLU A 117 -31.94 1.57 3.93
N LEU A 118 -32.09 1.53 2.61
CA LEU A 118 -32.46 2.69 1.80
C LEU A 118 -33.97 2.63 1.55
N SER A 119 -34.77 3.40 2.31
CA SER A 119 -36.23 3.22 2.33
C SER A 119 -36.96 3.63 1.06
N SER A 120 -36.32 4.40 0.19
CA SER A 120 -36.91 4.95 -1.05
C SER A 120 -36.21 4.38 -2.29
N ASP A 121 -36.51 4.97 -3.45
CA ASP A 121 -35.89 4.58 -4.72
C ASP A 121 -34.38 4.89 -4.76
N VAL A 122 -33.65 4.02 -5.44
CA VAL A 122 -32.24 4.19 -5.78
C VAL A 122 -32.09 4.29 -7.29
N TYR A 123 -31.35 5.29 -7.73
CA TYR A 123 -31.03 5.55 -9.12
C TYR A 123 -29.51 5.55 -9.29
N VAL A 124 -28.98 4.63 -10.07
CA VAL A 124 -27.56 4.56 -10.43
C VAL A 124 -27.41 4.77 -11.92
N ASN A 125 -26.56 5.71 -12.31
CA ASN A 125 -26.28 6.02 -13.71
C ASN A 125 -24.76 6.08 -13.96
N ASP A 126 -24.33 5.44 -15.03
CA ASP A 126 -22.96 5.51 -15.57
C ASP A 126 -22.97 5.93 -17.05
N LEU A 127 -21.84 6.41 -17.57
CA LEU A 127 -21.64 6.76 -18.98
C LEU A 127 -20.69 5.83 -19.75
N PHE A 128 -19.49 5.55 -19.21
CA PHE A 128 -18.44 4.82 -19.93
C PHE A 128 -17.44 4.16 -18.98
N GLY A 129 -17.01 2.95 -19.33
CA GLY A 129 -16.07 2.14 -18.55
C GLY A 129 -16.79 0.96 -17.93
N ARG A 130 -16.06 0.06 -17.26
CA ARG A 130 -16.67 -1.09 -16.59
C ARG A 130 -17.29 -0.63 -15.28
N THR A 131 -18.61 -0.74 -15.16
CA THR A 131 -19.31 -0.45 -13.91
C THR A 131 -19.68 -1.73 -13.16
N SER A 132 -19.37 -1.79 -11.86
CA SER A 132 -19.75 -2.91 -10.98
C SER A 132 -20.65 -2.43 -9.85
N ILE A 133 -21.88 -2.94 -9.78
CA ILE A 133 -22.87 -2.56 -8.76
C ILE A 133 -23.27 -3.80 -7.96
N GLY A 134 -22.97 -3.81 -6.67
CA GLY A 134 -23.31 -4.88 -5.74
C GLY A 134 -24.35 -4.41 -4.71
N ILE A 135 -25.42 -5.17 -4.53
CA ILE A 135 -26.38 -5.02 -3.44
C ILE A 135 -26.32 -6.31 -2.61
N ASN A 136 -25.68 -6.27 -1.45
CA ASN A 136 -25.26 -7.47 -0.72
C ASN A 136 -25.90 -7.52 0.67
N GLY A 137 -26.99 -8.28 0.82
CA GLY A 137 -27.74 -8.37 2.07
C GLY A 137 -28.46 -7.08 2.49
N ALA A 138 -28.50 -6.07 1.62
CA ALA A 138 -29.09 -4.77 1.89
C ALA A 138 -30.58 -4.72 1.49
N THR A 139 -31.30 -3.73 2.04
CA THR A 139 -32.70 -3.47 1.71
C THR A 139 -32.88 -2.15 0.97
N ILE A 140 -33.44 -2.21 -0.23
CA ILE A 140 -33.96 -1.08 -0.99
C ILE A 140 -35.48 -1.10 -0.87
N GLY A 141 -36.09 -0.15 -0.17
CA GLY A 141 -37.53 -0.10 0.06
C GLY A 141 -38.34 0.23 -1.19
N GLY A 142 -37.77 1.02 -2.11
CA GLY A 142 -38.40 1.45 -3.36
C GLY A 142 -37.93 0.67 -4.60
N ASP A 143 -37.97 1.35 -5.75
CA ASP A 143 -37.44 0.84 -7.01
C ASP A 143 -35.91 0.96 -7.06
N LEU A 144 -35.24 -0.06 -7.60
CA LEU A 144 -33.82 -0.01 -7.96
C LEU A 144 -33.69 0.20 -9.46
N ASN A 145 -33.21 1.38 -9.86
CA ASN A 145 -33.07 1.78 -11.26
C ASN A 145 -31.59 1.95 -11.59
N ILE A 146 -31.10 1.12 -12.51
CA ILE A 146 -29.70 1.10 -12.92
C ILE A 146 -29.64 1.33 -14.43
N VAL A 147 -28.85 2.30 -14.85
CA VAL A 147 -28.56 2.57 -16.26
C VAL A 147 -27.05 2.61 -16.39
N THR A 148 -26.48 1.65 -17.12
CA THR A 148 -25.03 1.64 -17.37
C THR A 148 -24.72 2.05 -18.79
N GLY A 149 -23.48 2.51 -18.96
CA GLY A 149 -22.98 3.09 -20.18
C GLY A 149 -22.44 2.07 -21.16
N LYS A 150 -21.38 2.45 -21.87
CA LYS A 150 -20.60 1.50 -22.67
C LYS A 150 -19.50 0.90 -21.79
N GLY A 151 -19.50 -0.41 -21.64
CA GLY A 151 -18.57 -1.17 -20.83
C GLY A 151 -19.07 -2.60 -20.62
N ASP A 152 -18.22 -3.46 -20.08
CA ASP A 152 -18.66 -4.77 -19.61
C ASP A 152 -19.19 -4.59 -18.19
N ASP A 153 -20.49 -4.33 -18.05
CA ASP A 153 -21.06 -3.90 -16.78
C ASP A 153 -21.63 -5.06 -15.97
N LEU A 154 -21.61 -4.92 -14.65
CA LEU A 154 -22.05 -5.93 -13.69
C LEU A 154 -23.06 -5.34 -12.72
N VAL A 155 -24.21 -5.99 -12.60
CA VAL A 155 -25.18 -5.75 -11.53
C VAL A 155 -25.40 -7.05 -10.78
N SER A 156 -25.09 -7.06 -9.49
CA SER A 156 -25.22 -8.20 -8.61
C SER A 156 -26.12 -7.88 -7.42
N LEU A 157 -27.14 -8.70 -7.21
CA LEU A 157 -27.96 -8.72 -6.00
C LEU A 157 -27.72 -10.07 -5.32
N ASP A 158 -27.15 -10.07 -4.12
CA ASP A 158 -26.98 -11.29 -3.33
C ASP A 158 -27.56 -11.13 -1.92
N GLY A 159 -28.53 -11.95 -1.56
CA GLY A 159 -29.25 -11.84 -0.29
C GLY A 159 -30.04 -10.52 -0.14
N ALA A 160 -30.28 -9.80 -1.23
CA ALA A 160 -30.85 -8.45 -1.20
C ALA A 160 -32.38 -8.45 -1.24
N THR A 161 -32.97 -7.38 -0.71
CA THR A 161 -34.41 -7.11 -0.84
C THR A 161 -34.64 -5.80 -1.58
N VAL A 162 -35.33 -5.85 -2.72
CA VAL A 162 -35.86 -4.69 -3.44
C VAL A 162 -37.37 -4.70 -3.28
N GLY A 163 -37.94 -3.77 -2.51
CA GLY A 163 -39.38 -3.68 -2.25
C GLY A 163 -40.20 -3.34 -3.49
N GLY A 164 -39.63 -2.53 -4.38
CA GLY A 164 -40.22 -2.15 -5.67
C GLY A 164 -39.73 -3.00 -6.83
N SER A 165 -39.62 -2.38 -8.00
CA SER A 165 -39.13 -3.00 -9.23
C SER A 165 -37.61 -2.85 -9.37
N LEU A 166 -36.97 -3.86 -9.96
CA LEU A 166 -35.61 -3.75 -10.48
C LEU A 166 -35.67 -3.41 -11.97
N ARG A 167 -35.04 -2.30 -12.36
CA ARG A 167 -34.86 -1.92 -13.77
C ARG A 167 -33.38 -1.79 -14.06
N PHE A 168 -32.88 -2.61 -14.98
CA PHE A 168 -31.51 -2.54 -15.47
C PHE A 168 -31.51 -2.28 -16.97
N PHE A 169 -31.03 -1.10 -17.36
CA PHE A 169 -30.76 -0.75 -18.75
C PHE A 169 -29.26 -0.85 -18.97
N ALA A 170 -28.82 -2.01 -19.43
CA ALA A 170 -27.44 -2.25 -19.80
C ALA A 170 -27.16 -1.55 -21.14
N GLY A 171 -25.98 -0.94 -21.28
CA GLY A 171 -25.58 -0.36 -22.55
C GLY A 171 -24.95 -1.39 -23.49
N ARG A 172 -23.72 -1.13 -23.94
CA ARG A 172 -22.99 -2.02 -24.86
C ARG A 172 -21.77 -2.61 -24.17
N GLY A 173 -21.52 -3.89 -24.40
CA GLY A 173 -20.41 -4.64 -23.82
C GLY A 173 -20.92 -5.98 -23.31
N HIS A 174 -20.08 -6.78 -22.68
CA HIS A 174 -20.47 -8.08 -22.12
C HIS A 174 -21.00 -7.91 -20.70
N ASN A 175 -22.30 -7.68 -20.56
CA ASN A 175 -22.91 -7.35 -19.27
C ASN A 175 -23.29 -8.60 -18.48
N LEU A 176 -23.43 -8.45 -17.17
CA LEU A 176 -23.92 -9.51 -16.28
C LEU A 176 -24.98 -8.94 -15.33
N LEU A 177 -26.14 -9.56 -15.34
CA LEU A 177 -27.11 -9.47 -14.25
C LEU A 177 -27.07 -10.76 -13.43
N SER A 178 -26.61 -10.66 -12.18
CA SER A 178 -26.60 -11.76 -11.22
C SER A 178 -27.58 -11.46 -10.08
N ILE A 179 -28.54 -12.35 -9.83
CA ILE A 179 -29.50 -12.23 -8.73
C ILE A 179 -29.51 -13.56 -7.98
N SER A 180 -29.01 -13.59 -6.76
CA SER A 180 -28.99 -14.78 -5.90
C SER A 180 -29.63 -14.52 -4.56
N ASN A 181 -30.36 -15.50 -4.02
CA ASN A 181 -30.95 -15.45 -2.69
C ASN A 181 -31.77 -14.17 -2.40
N SER A 182 -32.32 -13.55 -3.44
CA SER A 182 -32.83 -12.18 -3.38
C SER A 182 -34.33 -12.11 -3.67
N THR A 183 -34.97 -11.05 -3.19
CA THR A 183 -36.38 -10.78 -3.41
C THR A 183 -36.59 -9.45 -4.10
N ILE A 184 -37.30 -9.46 -5.23
CA ILE A 184 -37.79 -8.26 -5.92
C ILE A 184 -39.32 -8.26 -5.77
N GLY A 185 -39.87 -7.30 -5.02
CA GLY A 185 -41.30 -7.22 -4.74
C GLY A 185 -42.15 -6.85 -5.96
N GLY A 186 -41.58 -6.04 -6.87
CA GLY A 186 -42.21 -5.56 -8.10
C GLY A 186 -41.76 -6.31 -9.35
N ASN A 187 -41.63 -5.57 -10.46
CA ASN A 187 -41.22 -6.15 -11.74
C ASN A 187 -39.70 -6.25 -11.84
N LEU A 188 -39.22 -7.21 -12.63
CA LEU A 188 -37.85 -7.24 -13.14
C LEU A 188 -37.87 -6.83 -14.60
N LEU A 189 -37.15 -5.75 -14.94
CA LEU A 189 -36.92 -5.33 -16.31
C LEU A 189 -35.42 -5.25 -16.58
N MET A 190 -34.94 -6.03 -17.55
CA MET A 190 -33.60 -5.90 -18.11
C MET A 190 -33.69 -5.61 -19.60
N ILE A 191 -32.94 -4.62 -20.08
CA ILE A 191 -32.77 -4.33 -21.51
C ILE A 191 -31.29 -4.06 -21.77
N ALA A 192 -30.69 -4.81 -22.70
CA ALA A 192 -29.34 -4.59 -23.22
C ALA A 192 -29.36 -4.18 -24.71
N ASP A 193 -28.26 -3.62 -25.24
CA ASP A 193 -28.14 -3.23 -26.66
C ASP A 193 -27.38 -4.28 -27.49
N ARG A 194 -26.05 -4.25 -27.46
CA ARG A 194 -25.18 -5.17 -28.19
C ARG A 194 -24.08 -5.64 -27.25
N GLY A 195 -23.97 -6.95 -27.08
CA GLY A 195 -23.15 -7.55 -26.04
C GLY A 195 -23.39 -9.04 -26.03
N GLU A 196 -22.36 -9.85 -25.79
CA GLU A 196 -22.62 -11.21 -25.30
C GLU A 196 -23.06 -10.98 -23.85
N ASP A 197 -24.32 -11.17 -23.50
CA ASP A 197 -24.84 -10.77 -22.19
C ASP A 197 -25.24 -11.98 -21.35
N ASP A 198 -24.87 -11.95 -20.07
CA ASP A 198 -25.17 -13.01 -19.11
C ASP A 198 -26.31 -12.60 -18.16
N VAL A 199 -27.27 -13.49 -17.95
CA VAL A 199 -28.33 -13.31 -16.94
C VAL A 199 -28.43 -14.55 -16.08
N VAL A 200 -28.11 -14.42 -14.80
CA VAL A 200 -28.16 -15.51 -13.83
C VAL A 200 -29.09 -15.14 -12.69
N ILE A 201 -30.13 -15.93 -12.49
CA ILE A 201 -31.09 -15.77 -11.39
C ILE A 201 -31.19 -17.09 -10.64
N GLU A 202 -30.78 -17.10 -9.38
CA GLU A 202 -30.63 -18.29 -8.55
C GLU A 202 -31.35 -18.10 -7.20
N ASP A 203 -32.13 -19.09 -6.77
CA ASP A 203 -32.74 -19.12 -5.43
C ASP A 203 -33.49 -17.82 -5.06
N SER A 204 -34.14 -17.19 -6.04
CA SER A 204 -34.67 -15.83 -5.94
C SER A 204 -36.15 -15.73 -6.31
N THR A 205 -36.80 -14.65 -5.88
CA THR A 205 -38.23 -14.41 -6.16
C THR A 205 -38.44 -13.03 -6.80
N VAL A 206 -39.22 -13.00 -7.88
CA VAL A 206 -39.78 -11.78 -8.48
C VAL A 206 -41.30 -11.80 -8.30
N GLY A 207 -41.84 -10.79 -7.61
CA GLY A 207 -43.26 -10.70 -7.28
C GLY A 207 -44.14 -10.23 -8.44
N GLY A 208 -43.60 -9.46 -9.37
CA GLY A 208 -44.27 -8.95 -10.55
C GLY A 208 -43.90 -9.69 -11.84
N ASN A 209 -44.01 -8.97 -12.96
CA ASN A 209 -43.63 -9.48 -14.27
C ASN A 209 -42.11 -9.41 -14.46
N THR A 210 -41.58 -10.37 -15.20
CA THR A 210 -40.18 -10.41 -15.60
C THR A 210 -40.07 -10.18 -17.09
N TRP A 211 -39.32 -9.17 -17.50
CA TRP A 211 -39.03 -8.83 -18.88
C TRP A 211 -37.53 -8.73 -19.07
N ILE A 212 -36.97 -9.59 -19.92
CA ILE A 212 -35.54 -9.59 -20.23
C ILE A 212 -35.38 -9.51 -21.75
N ASP A 213 -34.63 -8.51 -22.20
CA ASP A 213 -34.21 -8.34 -23.60
C ASP A 213 -32.68 -8.18 -23.62
N THR A 214 -31.96 -9.22 -24.02
CA THR A 214 -30.48 -9.22 -24.05
C THR A 214 -29.92 -8.63 -25.35
N GLY A 215 -30.79 -8.26 -26.29
CA GLY A 215 -30.40 -7.46 -27.44
C GLY A 215 -29.79 -8.28 -28.58
N LYS A 216 -28.47 -8.33 -28.69
CA LYS A 216 -27.78 -8.99 -29.82
C LYS A 216 -26.42 -9.51 -29.38
N LYS A 217 -26.02 -10.60 -30.05
CA LYS A 217 -24.80 -11.42 -29.86
C LYS A 217 -25.18 -12.67 -29.08
N MET A 218 -24.20 -13.46 -28.68
CA MET A 218 -24.45 -14.75 -28.05
C MET A 218 -24.72 -14.50 -26.58
N ASP A 219 -25.94 -14.71 -26.15
CA ASP A 219 -26.36 -14.43 -24.78
C ASP A 219 -26.56 -15.74 -24.01
N SER A 220 -26.25 -15.71 -22.71
CA SER A 220 -26.33 -16.89 -21.85
C SER A 220 -27.20 -16.59 -20.64
N LEU A 221 -28.26 -17.39 -20.45
CA LEU A 221 -29.22 -17.18 -19.38
C LEU A 221 -29.42 -18.45 -18.55
N ALA A 222 -29.39 -18.31 -17.23
CA ALA A 222 -29.63 -19.42 -16.31
C ALA A 222 -30.60 -18.99 -15.20
N PHE A 223 -31.66 -19.76 -15.02
CA PHE A 223 -32.63 -19.60 -13.94
C PHE A 223 -32.66 -20.88 -13.12
N THR A 224 -32.16 -20.81 -11.89
CA THR A 224 -32.08 -21.95 -10.98
C THR A 224 -32.95 -21.70 -9.75
N ASN A 225 -33.82 -22.64 -9.37
CA ASN A 225 -34.68 -22.56 -8.17
C ASN A 225 -35.40 -21.21 -7.98
N THR A 226 -35.88 -20.62 -9.08
CA THR A 226 -36.38 -19.25 -9.11
C THR A 226 -37.90 -19.21 -9.23
N THR A 227 -38.53 -18.26 -8.54
CA THR A 227 -39.98 -18.01 -8.62
C THR A 227 -40.27 -16.67 -9.30
N LEU A 228 -40.91 -16.71 -10.46
CA LEU A 228 -41.43 -15.54 -11.18
C LEU A 228 -42.96 -15.54 -11.03
N SER A 229 -43.49 -14.69 -10.16
CA SER A 229 -44.92 -14.75 -9.78
C SER A 229 -45.85 -14.25 -10.89
N GLY A 230 -45.38 -13.31 -11.73
CA GLY A 230 -46.13 -12.75 -12.85
C GLY A 230 -45.82 -13.41 -14.20
N ASP A 231 -46.01 -12.64 -15.27
CA ASP A 231 -45.68 -13.04 -16.63
C ASP A 231 -44.17 -13.00 -16.86
N PHE A 232 -43.64 -13.93 -17.65
CA PHE A 232 -42.24 -14.01 -18.04
C PHE A 232 -42.08 -13.81 -19.55
N TYR A 233 -41.42 -12.71 -19.92
CA TYR A 233 -41.07 -12.35 -21.28
C TYR A 233 -39.56 -12.40 -21.43
N LEU A 234 -39.07 -13.24 -22.34
CA LEU A 234 -37.66 -13.32 -22.70
C LEU A 234 -37.48 -13.06 -24.19
N ASN A 235 -36.52 -12.20 -24.52
CA ASN A 235 -36.08 -11.91 -25.88
C ASN A 235 -34.55 -11.98 -25.93
N THR A 236 -33.97 -12.94 -26.66
CA THR A 236 -32.51 -13.07 -26.79
C THR A 236 -31.95 -12.49 -28.10
N GLY A 237 -32.83 -12.20 -29.07
CA GLY A 237 -32.49 -11.36 -30.21
C GLY A 237 -31.77 -12.03 -31.38
N GLU A 238 -30.49 -11.75 -31.61
CA GLU A 238 -29.78 -12.30 -32.78
C GLU A 238 -28.47 -12.96 -32.34
N HIS A 239 -28.09 -14.06 -33.03
CA HIS A 239 -26.97 -14.99 -32.80
C HIS A 239 -27.41 -16.21 -31.99
N ASN A 240 -26.47 -17.08 -31.61
CA ASN A 240 -26.80 -18.36 -30.98
C ASN A 240 -26.84 -18.15 -29.47
N ASP A 241 -28.04 -18.21 -28.91
CA ASP A 241 -28.26 -17.97 -27.49
C ASP A 241 -28.49 -19.27 -26.73
N THR A 242 -28.04 -19.33 -25.48
CA THR A 242 -28.24 -20.50 -24.63
C THR A 242 -28.99 -20.13 -23.36
N VAL A 243 -30.06 -20.86 -23.09
CA VAL A 243 -30.96 -20.65 -21.96
C VAL A 243 -31.13 -21.95 -21.18
N LEU A 244 -30.91 -21.89 -19.87
CA LEU A 244 -31.14 -22.97 -18.92
C LEU A 244 -32.23 -22.56 -17.92
N PHE A 245 -33.26 -23.38 -17.79
CA PHE A 245 -34.20 -23.36 -16.68
C PHE A 245 -34.03 -24.63 -15.86
N ASP A 246 -33.72 -24.49 -14.57
CA ASP A 246 -33.58 -25.59 -13.62
C ASP A 246 -34.32 -25.30 -12.31
N GLY A 247 -35.55 -25.79 -12.18
CA GLY A 247 -36.37 -25.46 -11.00
C GLY A 247 -37.07 -24.11 -11.09
N LEU A 248 -37.42 -23.64 -12.29
CA LEU A 248 -38.13 -22.39 -12.53
C LEU A 248 -39.64 -22.55 -12.32
N MET A 249 -40.23 -21.68 -11.51
CA MET A 249 -41.69 -21.54 -11.34
C MET A 249 -42.16 -20.21 -11.94
N VAL A 250 -43.12 -20.27 -12.86
CA VAL A 250 -43.75 -19.08 -13.45
C VAL A 250 -45.25 -19.12 -13.20
N GLY A 251 -45.76 -18.10 -12.51
CA GLY A 251 -47.19 -17.97 -12.16
C GLY A 251 -48.05 -17.48 -13.32
N GLY A 252 -47.51 -16.65 -14.20
CA GLY A 252 -48.19 -16.08 -15.35
C GLY A 252 -47.90 -16.81 -16.68
N ARG A 253 -48.10 -16.08 -17.77
CA ARG A 253 -47.76 -16.50 -19.13
C ARG A 253 -46.24 -16.48 -19.32
N THR A 254 -45.71 -17.45 -20.06
CA THR A 254 -44.30 -17.51 -20.46
C THR A 254 -44.19 -17.34 -21.98
N ASP A 255 -43.52 -16.28 -22.43
CA ASP A 255 -43.25 -15.98 -23.84
C ASP A 255 -41.74 -15.85 -24.07
N LEU A 256 -41.15 -16.86 -24.71
CA LEU A 256 -39.72 -16.92 -25.01
C LEU A 256 -39.50 -16.73 -26.51
N TRP A 257 -38.84 -15.63 -26.88
CA TRP A 257 -38.52 -15.26 -28.25
C TRP A 257 -37.00 -15.34 -28.45
N LEU A 258 -36.53 -16.44 -29.03
CA LEU A 258 -35.11 -16.66 -29.32
C LEU A 258 -34.70 -16.10 -30.71
N TRP A 259 -35.67 -15.66 -31.49
CA TRP A 259 -35.48 -14.91 -32.75
C TRP A 259 -34.54 -15.55 -33.78
N ARG A 260 -33.29 -15.09 -33.97
CA ARG A 260 -32.43 -15.50 -35.09
C ARG A 260 -31.14 -16.12 -34.57
N GLY A 261 -30.95 -17.41 -34.75
CA GLY A 261 -29.77 -18.09 -34.23
C GLY A 261 -29.81 -19.57 -34.56
N ASN A 262 -28.87 -20.32 -34.00
CA ASN A 262 -29.15 -21.71 -33.62
C ASN A 262 -29.20 -21.71 -32.10
N ASP A 263 -30.41 -21.54 -31.58
CA ASP A 263 -30.62 -21.26 -30.16
C ASP A 263 -30.82 -22.54 -29.36
N SER A 264 -30.42 -22.52 -28.09
CA SER A 264 -30.43 -23.69 -27.21
C SER A 264 -31.23 -23.41 -25.94
N LEU A 265 -32.38 -24.05 -25.78
CA LEU A 265 -33.21 -23.96 -24.58
C LEU A 265 -33.28 -25.31 -23.86
N LYS A 266 -32.63 -25.40 -22.70
CA LYS A 266 -32.69 -26.55 -21.79
C LYS A 266 -33.65 -26.24 -20.65
N ILE A 267 -34.66 -27.08 -20.47
CA ILE A 267 -35.56 -27.05 -19.31
C ILE A 267 -35.33 -28.36 -18.54
N GLN A 268 -34.74 -28.31 -17.35
CA GLN A 268 -34.39 -29.48 -16.54
C GLN A 268 -34.85 -29.32 -15.09
N GLY A 269 -34.80 -30.39 -14.30
CA GLY A 269 -35.33 -30.37 -12.93
C GLY A 269 -36.86 -30.25 -12.87
N THR A 270 -37.38 -29.69 -11.78
CA THR A 270 -38.82 -29.55 -11.53
C THR A 270 -39.30 -28.14 -11.83
N ASN A 271 -39.81 -27.91 -13.05
CA ASN A 271 -40.34 -26.61 -13.47
C ASN A 271 -41.88 -26.58 -13.42
N ASN A 272 -42.45 -25.40 -13.20
CA ASN A 272 -43.89 -25.21 -13.22
C ASN A 272 -44.27 -23.93 -13.96
N PHE A 273 -44.83 -24.07 -15.15
CA PHE A 273 -45.35 -22.97 -15.95
C PHE A 273 -46.88 -22.98 -15.85
N GLN A 274 -47.46 -22.12 -15.02
CA GLN A 274 -48.90 -22.18 -14.72
C GLN A 274 -49.77 -21.64 -15.86
N GLY A 275 -49.31 -20.59 -16.56
CA GLY A 275 -50.01 -19.99 -17.69
C GLY A 275 -49.74 -20.63 -19.04
N ASP A 276 -50.10 -19.93 -20.12
CA ASP A 276 -49.71 -20.32 -21.49
C ASP A 276 -48.19 -20.25 -21.63
N PHE A 277 -47.61 -21.25 -22.31
CA PHE A 277 -46.19 -21.33 -22.60
C PHE A 277 -45.95 -21.25 -24.09
N PHE A 278 -45.17 -20.26 -24.51
CA PHE A 278 -44.67 -20.11 -25.87
C PHE A 278 -43.15 -20.08 -25.86
N ALA A 279 -42.54 -20.85 -26.76
CA ALA A 279 -41.12 -20.73 -27.09
C ALA A 279 -40.92 -20.79 -28.61
N GLY A 280 -40.14 -19.88 -29.19
CA GLY A 280 -39.75 -20.03 -30.58
C GLY A 280 -38.87 -18.94 -31.17
N GLY A 281 -38.27 -19.29 -32.31
CA GLY A 281 -37.48 -18.39 -33.17
C GLY A 281 -38.20 -18.00 -34.46
N ILE A 282 -37.53 -17.25 -35.33
CA ILE A 282 -37.99 -16.87 -36.67
C ILE A 282 -37.06 -17.34 -37.80
N LEU A 283 -35.74 -17.43 -37.55
CA LEU A 283 -34.73 -17.77 -38.56
C LEU A 283 -33.53 -18.48 -37.90
N GLY A 284 -33.74 -19.75 -37.55
CA GLY A 284 -32.70 -20.72 -37.20
C GLY A 284 -32.85 -22.00 -38.01
N LYS A 285 -31.78 -22.80 -38.11
CA LYS A 285 -31.83 -24.12 -38.78
C LYS A 285 -31.65 -25.29 -37.82
N PHE A 286 -31.14 -25.02 -36.63
CA PHE A 286 -30.73 -26.00 -35.65
C PHE A 286 -31.08 -25.55 -34.24
N ASP A 287 -32.26 -24.93 -34.08
CA ASP A 287 -32.74 -24.51 -32.76
C ASP A 287 -33.06 -25.77 -31.96
N ALA A 288 -32.54 -25.85 -30.73
CA ALA A 288 -32.68 -26.98 -29.83
C ALA A 288 -33.57 -26.64 -28.63
N LEU A 289 -34.59 -27.47 -28.41
CA LEU A 289 -35.41 -27.42 -27.20
C LEU A 289 -35.43 -28.80 -26.54
N GLU A 290 -34.84 -28.89 -25.36
CA GLU A 290 -34.88 -30.08 -24.52
C GLU A 290 -35.70 -29.80 -23.27
N VAL A 291 -36.75 -30.60 -23.05
CA VAL A 291 -37.66 -30.45 -21.89
C VAL A 291 -37.64 -31.72 -21.06
N GLY A 292 -37.15 -31.60 -19.83
CA GLY A 292 -37.08 -32.66 -18.84
C GLY A 292 -38.45 -33.06 -18.30
N GLU A 293 -38.58 -34.33 -17.94
CA GLU A 293 -39.84 -34.96 -17.51
C GLU A 293 -40.47 -34.34 -16.26
N GLY A 294 -39.68 -33.65 -15.43
CA GLY A 294 -40.14 -32.98 -14.21
C GLY A 294 -40.90 -31.67 -14.45
N SER A 295 -41.05 -31.21 -15.69
CA SER A 295 -41.67 -29.93 -16.03
C SER A 295 -43.19 -30.03 -16.22
N THR A 296 -43.93 -29.12 -15.61
CA THR A 296 -45.40 -29.02 -15.72
C THR A 296 -45.82 -27.77 -16.49
N PHE A 297 -46.85 -27.91 -17.32
CA PHE A 297 -47.42 -26.84 -18.14
C PHE A 297 -48.94 -26.81 -17.90
N GLY A 298 -49.41 -25.79 -17.16
CA GLY A 298 -50.81 -25.65 -16.77
C GLY A 298 -51.70 -25.10 -17.88
N GLY A 299 -51.16 -24.25 -18.76
CA GLY A 299 -51.85 -23.67 -19.92
C GLY A 299 -51.51 -24.33 -21.26
N SER A 300 -51.76 -23.60 -22.35
CA SER A 300 -51.44 -24.05 -23.70
C SER A 300 -49.93 -24.04 -23.91
N ARG A 301 -49.36 -25.16 -24.35
CA ARG A 301 -47.94 -25.25 -24.73
C ARG A 301 -47.78 -25.16 -26.25
N THR A 302 -47.12 -24.09 -26.69
CA THR A 302 -46.78 -23.84 -28.10
C THR A 302 -45.28 -23.73 -28.25
N GLN A 303 -44.72 -24.45 -29.23
CA GLN A 303 -43.33 -24.31 -29.63
C GLN A 303 -43.24 -24.16 -31.14
N SER A 304 -42.34 -23.31 -31.63
CA SER A 304 -42.16 -23.07 -33.07
C SER A 304 -40.69 -22.93 -33.43
N ASN A 305 -40.30 -23.53 -34.56
CA ASN A 305 -38.93 -23.47 -35.09
C ASN A 305 -37.91 -24.00 -34.09
N PHE A 306 -38.08 -25.27 -33.68
CA PHE A 306 -37.07 -26.06 -32.98
C PHE A 306 -36.88 -27.36 -33.75
N GLU A 307 -35.74 -27.53 -34.38
CA GLU A 307 -35.41 -28.71 -35.20
C GLU A 307 -34.76 -29.84 -34.39
N LEU A 308 -34.15 -29.51 -33.24
CA LEU A 308 -33.44 -30.46 -32.38
C LEU A 308 -34.17 -30.65 -31.04
N SER A 309 -34.24 -31.89 -30.56
CA SER A 309 -34.87 -32.26 -29.27
C SER A 309 -33.88 -32.38 -28.12
N THR A 310 -32.61 -32.06 -28.37
CA THR A 310 -31.51 -32.23 -27.43
C THR A 310 -30.58 -31.03 -27.59
N VAL A 311 -30.22 -30.43 -26.47
CA VAL A 311 -29.27 -29.33 -26.43
C VAL A 311 -27.85 -29.89 -26.38
N ASP A 312 -26.91 -29.25 -27.07
CA ASP A 312 -25.50 -29.64 -27.06
C ASP A 312 -24.92 -29.51 -25.64
N ALA A 313 -24.43 -30.62 -25.10
CA ALA A 313 -23.85 -30.68 -23.77
C ALA A 313 -22.57 -29.83 -23.64
N ASP A 314 -21.79 -29.70 -24.71
CA ASP A 314 -20.58 -28.89 -24.72
C ASP A 314 -20.94 -27.39 -24.68
N LEU A 315 -22.01 -26.97 -25.37
CA LEU A 315 -22.52 -25.60 -25.28
C LEU A 315 -23.01 -25.28 -23.86
N LEU A 316 -23.82 -26.15 -23.25
CA LEU A 316 -24.27 -25.95 -21.85
C LEU A 316 -23.09 -25.92 -20.87
N SER A 317 -22.11 -26.78 -21.06
CA SER A 317 -20.90 -26.80 -20.23
C SER A 317 -20.11 -25.50 -20.36
N THR A 318 -19.93 -24.99 -21.58
CA THR A 318 -19.06 -23.84 -21.85
C THR A 318 -19.75 -22.49 -21.61
N GLN A 319 -21.00 -22.33 -22.03
CA GLN A 319 -21.73 -21.06 -21.94
C GLN A 319 -22.48 -20.90 -20.63
N ILE A 320 -23.05 -21.98 -20.07
CA ILE A 320 -23.84 -21.89 -18.83
C ILE A 320 -22.98 -22.25 -17.61
N ASN A 321 -22.51 -23.50 -17.52
CA ASN A 321 -21.88 -24.00 -16.28
C ASN A 321 -20.53 -23.34 -15.99
N ASN A 322 -19.60 -23.44 -16.95
CA ASN A 322 -18.26 -22.83 -16.85
C ASN A 322 -18.26 -21.37 -17.35
N GLY A 323 -19.37 -20.90 -17.92
CA GLY A 323 -19.58 -19.54 -18.41
C GLY A 323 -20.37 -18.71 -17.40
N ALA A 324 -21.63 -18.39 -17.74
CA ALA A 324 -22.50 -17.48 -17.00
C ALA A 324 -22.59 -17.79 -15.48
N LEU A 325 -22.84 -19.05 -15.09
CA LEU A 325 -22.96 -19.44 -13.67
C LEU A 325 -21.64 -19.26 -12.92
N SER A 326 -20.52 -19.67 -13.52
CA SER A 326 -19.19 -19.52 -12.91
C SER A 326 -18.78 -18.04 -12.81
N ARG A 327 -19.08 -17.24 -13.83
CA ARG A 327 -18.85 -15.79 -13.81
C ARG A 327 -19.71 -15.11 -12.75
N ALA A 328 -21.01 -15.42 -12.69
CA ALA A 328 -21.91 -14.88 -11.68
C ALA A 328 -21.46 -15.21 -10.25
N ALA A 329 -21.05 -16.46 -9.99
CA ALA A 329 -20.53 -16.86 -8.69
C ALA A 329 -19.24 -16.12 -8.31
N GLN A 330 -18.30 -15.99 -9.26
CA GLN A 330 -17.06 -15.24 -9.05
C GLN A 330 -17.32 -13.76 -8.79
N GLU A 331 -18.19 -13.13 -9.57
CA GLU A 331 -18.47 -11.70 -9.43
C GLU A 331 -19.25 -11.39 -8.14
N ARG A 332 -20.12 -12.29 -7.69
CA ARG A 332 -20.73 -12.21 -6.35
C ARG A 332 -19.69 -12.29 -5.25
N GLU A 333 -18.70 -13.16 -5.36
CA GLU A 333 -17.60 -13.24 -4.39
C GLU A 333 -16.77 -11.93 -4.38
N ASN A 334 -16.56 -11.33 -5.56
CA ASN A 334 -15.84 -10.07 -5.70
C ASN A 334 -16.58 -8.87 -5.10
N LEU A 335 -17.92 -8.83 -5.28
CA LEU A 335 -18.77 -7.72 -4.86
C LEU A 335 -19.41 -7.91 -3.48
N GLY A 336 -19.59 -9.14 -3.00
CA GLY A 336 -20.39 -9.49 -1.82
C GLY A 336 -19.64 -10.25 -0.72
N GLY A 337 -18.33 -10.44 -0.84
CA GLY A 337 -17.53 -10.97 0.26
C GLY A 337 -17.36 -9.94 1.38
N THR A 338 -17.26 -10.42 2.63
CA THR A 338 -16.46 -9.74 3.68
C THR A 338 -15.35 -8.91 3.06
N PRO A 339 -15.10 -7.65 3.51
CA PRO A 339 -14.16 -6.72 2.89
C PRO A 339 -12.98 -7.52 2.39
N LEU A 340 -12.72 -7.48 1.08
CA LEU A 340 -11.60 -8.19 0.48
C LEU A 340 -10.44 -8.01 1.45
N ALA A 341 -9.93 -9.13 1.99
CA ALA A 341 -8.83 -9.07 2.96
C ALA A 341 -7.84 -8.06 2.38
N PRO A 342 -7.43 -7.03 3.15
CA PRO A 342 -6.54 -6.00 2.64
C PRO A 342 -5.45 -6.71 1.86
N LEU A 343 -5.11 -6.25 0.65
CA LEU A 343 -4.01 -6.85 -0.08
C LEU A 343 -2.78 -6.72 0.83
N THR A 344 -2.47 -7.79 1.55
CA THR A 344 -1.44 -7.81 2.56
C THR A 344 -0.20 -8.27 1.85
N LEU A 345 0.84 -7.45 1.92
CA LEU A 345 2.16 -7.83 1.48
C LEU A 345 2.99 -7.99 2.74
N THR A 346 3.41 -9.21 3.04
CA THR A 346 4.24 -9.48 4.23
C THR A 346 5.64 -9.80 3.76
N LEU A 347 6.65 -9.04 4.18
CA LEU A 347 8.05 -9.31 3.86
C LEU A 347 8.70 -10.17 4.95
N ASP A 348 9.32 -11.29 4.57
CA ASP A 348 10.12 -12.11 5.49
C ASP A 348 11.60 -12.14 5.04
N THR A 349 12.43 -11.36 5.73
CA THR A 349 13.89 -11.30 5.51
C THR A 349 14.67 -12.34 6.32
N SER A 350 14.00 -13.15 7.16
CA SER A 350 14.66 -14.04 8.12
C SER A 350 15.31 -15.28 7.50
N THR A 351 14.98 -15.59 6.24
CA THR A 351 15.31 -16.88 5.62
C THR A 351 16.49 -16.90 4.65
N ASN A 352 17.09 -15.77 4.23
CA ASN A 352 18.45 -15.73 3.64
C ASN A 352 19.00 -14.33 3.24
N THR A 353 20.34 -14.23 3.24
CA THR A 353 21.31 -13.21 2.72
C THR A 353 21.29 -11.77 3.24
N LEU A 354 20.25 -11.32 3.95
CA LEU A 354 20.23 -10.01 4.59
C LEU A 354 20.66 -10.09 6.06
N GLN A 355 21.50 -9.15 6.49
CA GLN A 355 21.84 -8.91 7.89
C GLN A 355 21.17 -7.61 8.32
N THR A 356 20.30 -7.68 9.33
CA THR A 356 19.74 -6.49 9.96
C THR A 356 20.74 -5.93 10.97
N LEU A 357 21.23 -4.71 10.75
CA LEU A 357 22.11 -4.02 11.68
C LEU A 357 21.45 -2.71 12.08
N SER A 358 20.95 -2.67 13.31
CA SER A 358 20.27 -1.51 13.89
C SER A 358 19.09 -0.98 13.06
N GLY A 359 18.32 -1.88 12.45
CA GLY A 359 17.13 -1.53 11.67
C GLY A 359 17.37 -1.20 10.19
N GLU A 360 18.61 -1.23 9.71
CA GLU A 360 18.92 -1.22 8.27
C GLU A 360 19.27 -2.65 7.79
N GLU A 361 18.85 -2.98 6.56
CA GLU A 361 19.13 -4.28 5.94
C GLU A 361 20.38 -4.21 5.05
N PHE A 362 21.28 -5.18 5.20
CA PHE A 362 22.56 -5.23 4.50
C PHE A 362 22.80 -6.58 3.83
N THR A 363 23.48 -6.59 2.69
CA THR A 363 23.96 -7.84 2.10
C THR A 363 25.30 -7.68 1.40
N GLN A 364 26.11 -8.75 1.45
CA GLN A 364 27.37 -8.88 0.70
C GLN A 364 27.19 -9.67 -0.60
N GLN A 365 25.96 -10.06 -0.93
CA GLN A 365 25.66 -10.84 -2.12
C GLN A 365 25.16 -9.94 -3.26
N ALA A 366 25.30 -10.41 -4.51
CA ALA A 366 24.86 -9.68 -5.69
C ALA A 366 23.32 -9.63 -5.84
N ALA A 367 22.60 -10.46 -5.09
CA ALA A 367 21.15 -10.52 -5.04
C ALA A 367 20.70 -10.98 -3.65
N PHE A 368 19.43 -10.74 -3.33
CA PHE A 368 18.81 -11.23 -2.11
C PHE A 368 17.40 -11.78 -2.41
N THR A 369 16.92 -12.70 -1.59
CA THR A 369 15.62 -13.33 -1.80
C THR A 369 14.55 -12.57 -1.03
N VAL A 370 13.46 -12.22 -1.71
CA VAL A 370 12.25 -11.68 -1.12
C VAL A 370 11.25 -12.81 -1.00
N THR A 371 10.78 -13.06 0.22
CA THR A 371 9.67 -14.00 0.48
C THR A 371 8.54 -13.30 1.21
N GLY A 372 7.36 -13.89 1.13
CA GLY A 372 6.19 -13.32 1.76
C GLY A 372 4.89 -13.99 1.41
N THR A 373 3.81 -13.35 1.85
CA THR A 373 2.44 -13.73 1.51
C THR A 373 1.70 -12.55 0.90
N THR A 374 0.81 -12.86 -0.05
CA THR A 374 -0.15 -11.94 -0.69
C THR A 374 -1.38 -12.73 -1.15
N PHE A 375 -2.25 -12.11 -1.94
CA PHE A 375 -3.40 -12.76 -2.56
C PHE A 375 -2.96 -13.92 -3.48
N ALA A 376 -3.61 -15.07 -3.37
CA ALA A 376 -3.29 -16.25 -4.18
C ALA A 376 -3.40 -15.95 -5.69
N GLY A 377 -2.36 -16.31 -6.45
CA GLY A 377 -2.29 -16.01 -7.88
C GLY A 377 -2.02 -14.54 -8.24
N ALA A 378 -1.78 -13.65 -7.27
CA ALA A 378 -1.35 -12.29 -7.56
C ALA A 378 0.04 -12.27 -8.19
N THR A 379 0.26 -11.31 -9.09
CA THR A 379 1.59 -11.00 -9.62
C THR A 379 2.33 -10.17 -8.58
N VAL A 380 3.58 -10.55 -8.27
CA VAL A 380 4.44 -9.82 -7.35
C VAL A 380 5.69 -9.38 -8.10
N SER A 381 6.01 -8.09 -8.05
CA SER A 381 7.10 -7.48 -8.79
C SER A 381 7.95 -6.56 -7.91
N ALA A 382 9.24 -6.51 -8.17
CA ALA A 382 10.17 -5.58 -7.52
C ALA A 382 10.56 -4.43 -8.46
N ASP A 383 10.78 -3.26 -7.87
CA ASP A 383 11.35 -2.08 -8.49
C ASP A 383 12.48 -1.50 -7.63
N LEU A 384 13.53 -0.98 -8.29
CA LEU A 384 14.68 -0.31 -7.66
C LEU A 384 14.71 1.18 -8.00
N GLY A 385 13.57 1.85 -7.86
CA GLY A 385 13.43 3.30 -8.07
C GLY A 385 13.23 3.74 -9.53
N THR A 386 12.88 2.81 -10.43
CA THR A 386 12.55 3.13 -11.83
C THR A 386 11.05 3.31 -12.06
N ASN A 387 10.22 2.92 -11.09
CA ASN A 387 8.76 2.80 -11.17
C ASN A 387 8.27 1.90 -12.31
N ALA A 388 9.12 1.01 -12.83
CA ALA A 388 8.78 0.13 -13.94
C ALA A 388 8.33 -1.26 -13.45
N PHE A 389 8.72 -1.68 -12.24
CA PHE A 389 8.40 -2.99 -11.66
C PHE A 389 8.82 -4.18 -12.54
N THR A 390 9.95 -4.02 -13.25
CA THR A 390 10.49 -5.03 -14.16
C THR A 390 11.75 -5.71 -13.63
N THR A 391 12.23 -5.31 -12.45
CA THR A 391 13.50 -5.82 -11.90
C THR A 391 13.45 -7.32 -11.65
N ALA A 392 12.35 -7.79 -11.05
CA ALA A 392 12.05 -9.21 -10.90
C ALA A 392 10.55 -9.39 -10.68
N THR A 393 9.98 -10.49 -11.17
CA THR A 393 8.53 -10.76 -11.10
C THR A 393 8.29 -12.23 -10.84
N THR A 394 7.27 -12.54 -10.03
CA THR A 394 6.76 -13.90 -9.81
C THR A 394 5.24 -13.89 -9.64
N THR A 395 4.65 -15.07 -9.49
CA THR A 395 3.23 -15.22 -9.18
C THR A 395 3.10 -15.97 -7.86
N ALA A 396 2.26 -15.46 -6.96
CA ALA A 396 1.98 -16.12 -5.69
C ALA A 396 1.28 -17.47 -5.88
N ASP A 397 1.62 -18.45 -5.05
CA ASP A 397 1.06 -19.80 -5.12
C ASP A 397 -0.42 -19.85 -4.70
N ALA A 398 -1.02 -21.05 -4.70
CA ALA A 398 -2.41 -21.24 -4.31
C ALA A 398 -2.71 -20.89 -2.85
N ASN A 399 -1.68 -20.78 -2.00
CA ASN A 399 -1.79 -20.37 -0.61
C ASN A 399 -1.38 -18.89 -0.41
N GLY A 400 -1.08 -18.16 -1.49
CA GLY A 400 -0.64 -16.77 -1.43
C GLY A 400 0.86 -16.58 -1.16
N ASN A 401 1.66 -17.63 -1.08
CA ASN A 401 3.10 -17.47 -0.82
C ASN A 401 3.84 -17.06 -2.10
N TYR A 402 4.81 -16.17 -1.98
CA TYR A 402 5.72 -15.83 -3.06
C TYR A 402 7.18 -15.88 -2.60
N SER A 403 8.08 -16.14 -3.55
CA SER A 403 9.52 -16.15 -3.35
C SER A 403 10.22 -15.86 -4.66
N PHE A 404 11.12 -14.87 -4.68
CA PHE A 404 11.94 -14.56 -5.86
C PHE A 404 13.20 -13.76 -5.47
N ASP A 405 14.23 -13.84 -6.32
CA ASP A 405 15.49 -13.13 -6.09
C ASP A 405 15.45 -11.74 -6.75
N VAL A 406 15.89 -10.73 -6.00
CA VAL A 406 16.02 -9.34 -6.46
C VAL A 406 17.52 -9.02 -6.63
N PRO A 407 17.99 -8.75 -7.85
CA PRO A 407 19.38 -8.33 -8.08
C PRO A 407 19.62 -6.91 -7.55
N LEU A 408 20.81 -6.62 -7.04
CA LEU A 408 21.19 -5.27 -6.61
C LEU A 408 21.74 -4.48 -7.80
N ALA A 409 21.36 -3.19 -7.89
CA ALA A 409 21.83 -2.30 -8.95
C ALA A 409 22.90 -1.32 -8.46
N ASN A 410 22.78 -0.86 -7.21
CA ASN A 410 23.62 0.20 -6.63
C ASN A 410 24.11 -0.17 -5.23
N SER A 411 24.92 0.68 -4.60
CA SER A 411 25.36 0.51 -3.20
C SER A 411 24.23 0.71 -2.18
N ILE A 412 23.19 1.47 -2.54
CA ILE A 412 21.95 1.64 -1.77
C ILE A 412 20.81 1.38 -2.75
N ASN A 413 19.90 0.49 -2.40
CA ASN A 413 18.77 0.11 -3.25
C ASN A 413 17.49 0.32 -2.43
N ASP A 414 16.69 1.31 -2.83
CA ASP A 414 15.33 1.46 -2.33
C ASP A 414 14.46 0.48 -3.10
N VAL A 415 14.10 -0.60 -2.43
CA VAL A 415 13.34 -1.71 -3.00
C VAL A 415 11.87 -1.43 -2.74
N THR A 416 11.08 -1.37 -3.80
CA THR A 416 9.62 -1.35 -3.70
C THR A 416 9.08 -2.64 -4.27
N ILE A 417 8.34 -3.40 -3.44
CA ILE A 417 7.64 -4.60 -3.86
C ILE A 417 6.19 -4.23 -4.09
N GLN A 418 5.66 -4.58 -5.27
CA GLN A 418 4.26 -4.41 -5.62
C GLN A 418 3.61 -5.78 -5.74
N SER A 419 2.44 -5.93 -5.14
CA SER A 419 1.53 -7.02 -5.50
C SER A 419 0.38 -6.44 -6.32
N VAL A 420 0.04 -7.10 -7.43
CA VAL A 420 -1.12 -6.80 -8.27
C VAL A 420 -1.96 -8.07 -8.37
N ASP A 421 -3.20 -8.01 -7.91
CA ASP A 421 -4.10 -9.15 -7.99
C ASP A 421 -4.77 -9.28 -9.37
N LYS A 422 -5.55 -10.35 -9.55
CA LYS A 422 -6.27 -10.62 -10.82
C LYS A 422 -7.35 -9.58 -11.15
N TYR A 423 -7.68 -8.70 -10.22
CA TYR A 423 -8.66 -7.62 -10.37
C TYR A 423 -7.98 -6.27 -10.67
N GLY A 424 -6.65 -6.23 -10.76
CA GLY A 424 -5.88 -5.01 -11.01
C GLY A 424 -5.67 -4.14 -9.76
N ARG A 425 -6.06 -4.60 -8.57
CA ARG A 425 -5.78 -3.89 -7.31
C ARG A 425 -4.32 -4.07 -6.97
N SER A 426 -3.68 -3.00 -6.49
CA SER A 426 -2.26 -3.03 -6.15
C SER A 426 -1.98 -2.50 -4.75
N THR A 427 -1.00 -3.10 -4.09
CA THR A 427 -0.41 -2.62 -2.84
C THR A 427 1.10 -2.63 -2.99
N THR A 428 1.77 -1.81 -2.21
CA THR A 428 3.23 -1.74 -2.20
C THR A 428 3.77 -1.75 -0.79
N ASP A 429 4.93 -2.36 -0.61
CA ASP A 429 5.76 -2.24 0.59
C ASP A 429 7.20 -1.95 0.17
N SER A 430 7.92 -1.17 0.99
CA SER A 430 9.22 -0.63 0.63
C SER A 430 10.22 -0.76 1.78
N PHE A 431 11.46 -1.07 1.43
CA PHE A 431 12.58 -1.12 2.35
C PHE A 431 13.87 -0.78 1.61
N SER A 432 14.89 -0.34 2.33
CA SER A 432 16.20 -0.04 1.75
C SER A 432 17.18 -1.15 2.08
N VAL A 433 17.89 -1.64 1.06
CA VAL A 433 18.98 -2.60 1.20
C VAL A 433 20.29 -1.94 0.80
N ARG A 434 21.28 -1.98 1.71
CA ARG A 434 22.65 -1.59 1.38
C ARG A 434 23.46 -2.80 0.95
N SER A 435 24.15 -2.65 -0.17
CA SER A 435 25.20 -3.58 -0.57
C SER A 435 26.49 -3.19 0.14
N ILE A 436 27.03 -4.11 0.95
CA ILE A 436 28.34 -3.99 1.58
C ILE A 436 29.33 -4.79 0.75
N GLN A 437 30.41 -4.17 0.32
CA GLN A 437 31.44 -4.85 -0.49
C GLN A 437 32.69 -5.16 0.33
N GLY A 438 32.96 -4.39 1.38
CA GLY A 438 34.16 -4.57 2.19
C GLY A 438 33.92 -5.17 3.56
N SER A 439 35.02 -5.37 4.29
CA SER A 439 35.02 -6.00 5.60
C SER A 439 34.32 -5.13 6.64
N ILE A 440 33.58 -5.76 7.55
CA ILE A 440 32.93 -5.09 8.68
C ILE A 440 33.81 -5.23 9.92
N VAL A 441 33.99 -4.13 10.65
CA VAL A 441 34.68 -4.09 11.95
C VAL A 441 33.76 -3.53 13.02
N GLU A 442 33.75 -4.17 14.19
CA GLU A 442 32.99 -3.72 15.36
C GLU A 442 33.88 -2.91 16.31
N PHE A 443 33.36 -1.76 16.75
CA PHE A 443 33.94 -0.91 17.77
C PHE A 443 33.10 -1.03 19.04
N THR A 444 33.71 -1.47 20.14
CA THR A 444 33.08 -1.49 21.46
C THR A 444 33.68 -0.38 22.33
N SER A 445 32.85 0.55 22.78
CA SER A 445 33.20 1.65 23.68
C SER A 445 32.39 1.58 24.98
N ASN A 446 32.75 2.41 25.95
CA ASN A 446 31.99 2.58 27.19
C ASN A 446 30.64 3.29 27.00
N LEU A 447 30.38 3.88 25.82
CA LEU A 447 29.11 4.52 25.48
C LEU A 447 28.25 3.70 24.52
N GLY A 448 28.74 2.54 24.08
CA GLY A 448 28.01 1.65 23.17
C GLY A 448 28.93 0.96 22.18
N THR A 449 28.34 0.03 21.44
CA THR A 449 28.98 -0.73 20.36
C THR A 449 28.40 -0.29 19.02
N PHE A 450 29.26 -0.15 18.01
CA PHE A 450 28.84 0.19 16.65
C PHE A 450 29.74 -0.49 15.61
N GLN A 451 29.32 -0.51 14.36
CA GLN A 451 30.02 -1.19 13.28
C GLN A 451 30.40 -0.23 12.16
N VAL A 452 31.47 -0.59 11.45
CA VAL A 452 32.06 0.17 10.35
C VAL A 452 32.30 -0.77 9.19
N GLU A 453 31.79 -0.40 8.01
CA GLU A 453 32.21 -0.99 6.73
C GLU A 453 33.53 -0.33 6.29
N LEU A 454 34.53 -1.16 6.00
CA LEU A 454 35.80 -0.73 5.43
C LEU A 454 35.75 -0.80 3.91
N PHE A 455 36.39 0.15 3.23
CA PHE A 455 36.43 0.22 1.78
C PHE A 455 37.61 -0.59 1.21
N ASP A 456 37.58 -1.90 1.42
CA ASP A 456 38.67 -2.85 1.12
C ASP A 456 39.27 -2.65 -0.28
N ASP A 457 38.45 -2.47 -1.31
CA ASP A 457 38.90 -2.29 -2.69
C ASP A 457 39.28 -0.84 -3.04
N ALA A 458 38.63 0.14 -2.40
CA ALA A 458 38.77 1.55 -2.77
C ALA A 458 39.92 2.26 -2.02
N ALA A 459 40.28 1.77 -0.82
CA ALA A 459 41.37 2.27 0.01
C ALA A 459 42.20 1.10 0.61
N PRO A 460 42.76 0.20 -0.24
CA PRO A 460 43.35 -1.05 0.20
C PRO A 460 44.55 -0.87 1.14
N ILE A 461 45.37 0.18 0.97
CA ILE A 461 46.54 0.41 1.82
C ILE A 461 46.08 0.88 3.21
N SER A 462 45.15 1.83 3.25
CA SER A 462 44.61 2.41 4.48
C SER A 462 43.87 1.35 5.30
N VAL A 463 43.07 0.52 4.63
CA VAL A 463 42.35 -0.60 5.23
C VAL A 463 43.30 -1.66 5.76
N ALA A 464 44.30 -2.09 4.98
CA ALA A 464 45.27 -3.09 5.41
C ALA A 464 46.05 -2.59 6.64
N ASN A 465 46.47 -1.33 6.62
CA ASN A 465 47.10 -0.67 7.75
C ASN A 465 46.19 -0.66 8.98
N PHE A 466 44.94 -0.18 8.85
CA PHE A 466 43.98 -0.15 9.95
C PHE A 466 43.72 -1.55 10.55
N LYS A 467 43.54 -2.57 9.68
CA LYS A 467 43.36 -3.96 10.11
C LYS A 467 44.58 -4.51 10.88
N GLY A 468 45.78 -4.06 10.54
CA GLY A 468 47.03 -4.40 11.25
C GLY A 468 47.09 -3.91 12.70
N TYR A 469 46.22 -2.99 13.10
CA TYR A 469 46.16 -2.45 14.46
C TYR A 469 44.98 -2.98 15.30
N LEU A 470 44.09 -3.84 14.77
CA LEU A 470 42.86 -4.24 15.46
C LEU A 470 43.08 -4.74 16.89
N GLU A 471 44.10 -5.59 17.11
CA GLU A 471 44.44 -6.07 18.45
C GLU A 471 45.09 -4.98 19.33
N ARG A 472 45.82 -4.03 18.73
CA ARG A 472 46.49 -2.91 19.42
C ARG A 472 45.54 -1.76 19.77
N TYR A 473 44.36 -1.69 19.15
CA TYR A 473 43.33 -0.72 19.50
C TYR A 473 42.61 -1.04 20.82
N ALA A 474 42.75 -2.27 21.33
CA ALA A 474 42.19 -2.64 22.62
C ALA A 474 42.66 -1.66 23.71
N ASN A 475 41.71 -1.12 24.47
CA ASN A 475 41.92 -0.10 25.52
C ASN A 475 42.47 1.26 25.04
N THR A 476 42.49 1.51 23.73
CA THR A 476 42.76 2.88 23.26
C THR A 476 41.61 3.81 23.58
N ILE A 477 41.93 5.09 23.72
CA ILE A 477 40.96 6.13 24.07
C ILE A 477 40.67 7.05 22.87
N VAL A 478 39.48 7.63 22.90
CA VAL A 478 39.18 8.85 22.14
C VAL A 478 39.88 10.00 22.85
N HIS A 479 41.00 10.44 22.31
CA HIS A 479 41.87 11.44 22.94
C HIS A 479 41.64 12.84 22.40
N ARG A 480 40.78 13.00 21.39
CA ARG A 480 40.44 14.29 20.81
C ARG A 480 39.05 14.26 20.22
N SER A 481 38.21 15.22 20.59
CA SER A 481 37.03 15.59 19.82
C SER A 481 37.04 17.08 19.56
N VAL A 482 36.77 17.46 18.31
CA VAL A 482 36.76 18.86 17.86
C VAL A 482 35.33 19.21 17.53
N LYS A 483 34.84 20.30 18.12
CA LYS A 483 33.54 20.90 17.81
C LYS A 483 33.76 22.11 16.89
N SER A 484 32.89 22.29 15.90
CA SER A 484 33.03 23.27 14.82
C SER A 484 33.14 24.72 15.32
N ASN A 485 32.63 25.02 16.52
CA ASN A 485 32.75 26.30 17.19
C ASN A 485 34.16 26.60 17.75
N ASP A 486 35.01 25.60 17.93
CA ASP A 486 36.29 25.74 18.63
C ASP A 486 37.50 25.88 17.67
N LEU A 487 37.49 25.21 16.50
CA LEU A 487 38.66 25.17 15.60
C LEU A 487 38.30 25.01 14.11
N GLY A 488 37.67 26.02 13.51
CA GLY A 488 37.67 26.18 12.04
C GLY A 488 36.70 25.28 11.29
N GLY A 489 35.51 25.02 11.86
CA GLY A 489 34.38 24.51 11.08
C GLY A 489 34.34 23.00 10.83
N ILE A 490 35.22 22.21 11.46
CA ILE A 490 35.19 20.73 11.39
C ILE A 490 34.62 20.10 12.68
N ASP A 491 33.90 18.99 12.52
CA ASP A 491 33.38 18.18 13.63
C ASP A 491 33.90 16.73 13.51
N VAL A 492 34.80 16.33 14.41
CA VAL A 492 35.44 15.01 14.39
C VAL A 492 35.63 14.39 15.78
N VAL A 493 35.69 13.06 15.82
CA VAL A 493 36.04 12.24 16.99
C VAL A 493 37.25 11.39 16.63
N GLN A 494 38.40 11.64 17.27
CA GLN A 494 39.71 11.05 16.94
C GLN A 494 40.23 10.12 18.06
N GLY A 495 40.73 8.96 17.64
CA GLY A 495 41.19 7.87 18.53
C GLY A 495 42.32 7.03 17.94
N GLY A 496 42.56 5.86 18.52
CA GLY A 496 43.49 4.86 17.98
C GLY A 496 44.99 5.13 18.17
N GLY A 497 45.35 6.13 18.98
CA GLY A 497 46.76 6.52 19.21
C GLY A 497 47.27 6.29 20.62
N LEU A 498 46.41 6.44 21.63
CA LEU A 498 46.80 6.50 23.03
C LEU A 498 46.05 5.45 23.85
N ILE A 499 46.76 4.83 24.79
CA ILE A 499 46.18 3.99 25.86
C ILE A 499 46.47 4.65 27.22
N LEU A 500 45.67 4.28 28.22
CA LEU A 500 45.92 4.62 29.61
C LEU A 500 46.76 3.52 30.27
N GLU A 501 47.99 3.84 30.66
CA GLU A 501 48.87 2.95 31.43
C GLU A 501 49.07 3.53 32.85
N GLY A 502 48.28 3.03 33.80
CA GLY A 502 48.17 3.65 35.13
C GLY A 502 47.52 5.04 35.02
N ASP A 503 48.23 6.09 35.46
CA ASP A 503 47.78 7.49 35.37
C ASP A 503 48.40 8.22 34.16
N ASN A 504 49.09 7.52 33.25
CA ASN A 504 49.79 8.12 32.12
C ASN A 504 49.15 7.74 30.78
N LEU A 505 49.13 8.70 29.85
CA LEU A 505 48.77 8.45 28.46
C LEU A 505 50.02 8.11 27.66
N VAL A 506 50.02 6.94 27.01
CA VAL A 506 51.16 6.46 26.22
C VAL A 506 50.70 6.10 24.80
N ASN A 507 51.57 6.34 23.83
CA ASN A 507 51.31 5.97 22.44
C ASN A 507 51.33 4.44 22.28
N ILE A 508 50.42 3.91 21.46
CA ILE A 508 50.53 2.52 21.02
C ILE A 508 51.74 2.34 20.09
N SER A 509 52.24 1.11 19.99
CA SER A 509 53.29 0.77 19.03
C SER A 509 52.79 0.96 17.60
N THR A 510 53.45 1.81 16.82
CA THR A 510 53.11 2.11 15.42
C THR A 510 54.02 1.39 14.42
N ASP A 511 53.43 0.95 13.32
CA ASP A 511 54.10 0.49 12.10
C ASP A 511 54.53 1.69 11.23
N PRO A 512 55.30 1.47 10.14
CA PRO A 512 55.70 2.55 9.24
C PRO A 512 54.53 3.34 8.66
N GLU A 513 54.79 4.60 8.33
CA GLU A 513 53.81 5.51 7.73
C GLU A 513 53.30 5.00 6.38
N VAL A 514 52.02 5.24 6.08
CA VAL A 514 51.38 4.83 4.83
C VAL A 514 51.10 6.01 3.90
N VAL A 515 51.13 5.70 2.59
CA VAL A 515 50.74 6.64 1.53
C VAL A 515 49.27 7.02 1.69
N ASN A 516 48.98 8.29 1.47
CA ASN A 516 47.64 8.84 1.55
C ASN A 516 46.80 8.42 0.33
N GLU A 517 45.71 7.70 0.57
CA GLU A 517 44.75 7.26 -0.45
C GLU A 517 43.51 8.17 -0.53
N PHE A 518 43.65 9.46 -0.26
CA PHE A 518 42.55 10.41 -0.47
C PHE A 518 42.04 10.35 -1.92
N SER A 519 40.71 10.36 -2.06
CA SER A 519 40.03 10.45 -3.34
C SER A 519 38.85 11.41 -3.22
N PRO A 520 38.61 12.30 -4.20
CA PRO A 520 37.43 13.16 -4.21
C PRO A 520 36.12 12.35 -4.29
N ASP A 521 36.16 11.10 -4.78
CA ASP A 521 35.01 10.19 -4.81
C ASP A 521 34.67 9.62 -3.42
N ARG A 522 35.53 9.85 -2.42
CA ARG A 522 35.33 9.48 -1.02
C ARG A 522 35.58 10.69 -0.11
N PRO A 523 34.69 11.69 -0.13
CA PRO A 523 34.84 12.89 0.67
C PRO A 523 34.63 12.59 2.17
N ASN A 524 35.23 13.42 3.03
CA ASN A 524 35.08 13.44 4.49
C ASN A 524 33.70 13.99 4.88
N VAL A 525 32.65 13.24 4.54
CA VAL A 525 31.27 13.53 4.91
C VAL A 525 30.91 12.83 6.22
N ARG A 526 29.84 13.26 6.87
CA ARG A 526 29.35 12.68 8.13
C ARG A 526 29.23 11.16 8.03
N GLY A 527 29.69 10.46 9.06
CA GLY A 527 29.67 9.01 9.15
C GLY A 527 30.84 8.28 8.48
N THR A 528 31.76 8.99 7.84
CA THR A 528 32.99 8.37 7.30
C THR A 528 34.08 8.25 8.37
N ILE A 529 34.97 7.27 8.20
CA ILE A 529 36.21 7.12 8.98
C ILE A 529 37.43 7.40 8.10
N SER A 530 38.35 8.19 8.64
CA SER A 530 39.56 8.64 7.94
C SER A 530 40.81 8.44 8.77
N LEU A 531 41.95 8.23 8.12
CA LEU A 531 43.24 8.17 8.80
C LEU A 531 43.69 9.58 9.21
N ALA A 532 44.08 9.73 10.48
CA ALA A 532 44.75 10.92 10.96
C ALA A 532 46.24 10.87 10.59
N ARG A 533 46.83 12.05 10.40
CA ARG A 533 48.22 12.21 9.99
C ARG A 533 48.83 13.47 10.60
N GLN A 534 50.16 13.59 10.48
CA GLN A 534 50.89 14.81 10.79
C GLN A 534 50.85 15.79 9.60
N GLU A 535 51.68 16.83 9.61
CA GLU A 535 51.68 17.89 8.59
C GLU A 535 51.89 17.37 7.17
N SER A 536 52.78 16.37 7.00
CA SER A 536 53.06 15.75 5.69
C SER A 536 52.00 14.73 5.30
N LEU A 537 51.77 14.60 3.99
CA LEU A 537 50.67 13.84 3.40
C LEU A 537 50.70 12.35 3.77
N ASP A 538 51.87 11.73 3.65
CA ASP A 538 52.09 10.28 3.80
C ASP A 538 52.66 9.95 5.19
N THR A 539 52.02 10.47 6.24
CA THR A 539 52.46 10.28 7.65
C THR A 539 51.43 9.58 8.53
N ALA A 540 50.37 9.03 7.93
CA ALA A 540 49.36 8.29 8.66
C ALA A 540 49.93 6.98 9.20
N THR A 541 49.57 6.64 10.44
CA THR A 541 49.91 5.35 11.08
C THR A 541 48.65 4.74 11.70
N SER A 542 48.49 4.77 13.02
CA SER A 542 47.40 4.09 13.73
C SER A 542 46.19 4.98 14.05
N GLN A 543 46.37 6.30 14.03
CA GLN A 543 45.30 7.20 14.44
C GLN A 543 44.25 7.34 13.35
N PHE A 544 42.99 7.37 13.76
CA PHE A 544 41.84 7.55 12.88
C PHE A 544 40.86 8.53 13.52
N PHE A 545 39.96 9.07 12.71
CA PHE A 545 38.85 9.87 13.20
C PHE A 545 37.56 9.55 12.44
N PHE A 546 36.44 9.71 13.14
CA PHE A 546 35.11 9.71 12.58
C PHE A 546 34.67 11.15 12.28
N ASN A 547 34.11 11.35 11.09
CA ASN A 547 33.48 12.61 10.71
C ASN A 547 32.08 12.69 11.31
N VAL A 548 31.83 13.69 12.15
CA VAL A 548 30.53 13.94 12.80
C VAL A 548 29.72 15.00 12.02
N ALA A 549 30.33 15.70 11.08
CA ALA A 549 29.64 16.55 10.12
C ALA A 549 30.26 16.38 8.73
N ASP A 550 29.71 17.07 7.74
CA ASP A 550 30.32 17.18 6.42
C ASP A 550 31.50 18.14 6.50
N ASN A 551 32.71 17.58 6.56
CA ASN A 551 33.95 18.30 6.79
C ASN A 551 34.65 18.59 5.45
N GLU A 552 34.08 19.47 4.63
CA GLU A 552 34.60 19.80 3.30
C GLU A 552 36.06 20.27 3.32
N ASP A 553 36.47 20.99 4.37
CA ASP A 553 37.84 21.48 4.53
C ASP A 553 38.89 20.35 4.62
N LEU A 554 38.48 19.13 4.98
CA LEU A 554 39.34 17.94 5.04
C LEU A 554 39.47 17.22 3.68
N ASN A 555 38.80 17.72 2.64
CA ASN A 555 38.87 17.22 1.27
C ASN A 555 39.85 18.01 0.39
N GLY A 556 40.60 18.94 1.00
CA GLY A 556 41.44 19.88 0.29
C GLY A 556 40.62 20.99 -0.39
N THR A 557 41.16 22.20 -0.35
CA THR A 557 40.57 23.37 -1.02
C THR A 557 41.61 24.03 -1.91
N ASP A 558 41.19 24.91 -2.82
CA ASP A 558 42.12 25.73 -3.62
C ASP A 558 43.12 26.51 -2.74
N GLN A 559 42.70 26.85 -1.51
CA GLN A 559 43.50 27.59 -0.54
C GLN A 559 44.36 26.69 0.35
N SER A 560 44.04 25.41 0.47
CA SER A 560 44.75 24.43 1.30
C SER A 560 44.73 23.03 0.65
N PRO A 561 45.44 22.86 -0.48
CA PRO A 561 45.37 21.63 -1.27
C PRO A 561 46.02 20.43 -0.56
N MET A 562 46.86 20.68 0.44
CA MET A 562 47.47 19.64 1.26
C MET A 562 46.61 19.24 2.46
N ASN A 563 45.43 19.85 2.68
CA ASN A 563 44.53 19.50 3.78
C ASN A 563 43.57 18.36 3.39
N VAL A 564 44.14 17.25 2.94
CA VAL A 564 43.39 16.05 2.52
C VAL A 564 43.59 14.88 3.47
N TYR A 565 42.52 14.14 3.75
CA TYR A 565 42.52 12.99 4.65
C TYR A 565 41.82 11.79 4.01
N ALA A 566 42.50 10.64 3.99
CA ALA A 566 42.03 9.44 3.31
C ALA A 566 40.87 8.78 4.06
N VAL A 567 39.66 8.89 3.51
CA VAL A 567 38.49 8.11 3.92
C VAL A 567 38.67 6.66 3.48
N PHE A 568 38.57 5.73 4.44
CA PHE A 568 38.76 4.30 4.21
C PHE A 568 37.60 3.43 4.72
N GLY A 569 36.51 4.03 5.19
CA GLY A 569 35.30 3.32 5.57
C GLY A 569 34.17 4.25 5.98
N ARG A 570 33.08 3.65 6.45
CA ARG A 570 31.90 4.36 6.98
C ARG A 570 31.23 3.60 8.12
N VAL A 571 30.66 4.34 9.06
CA VAL A 571 29.78 3.81 10.10
C VAL A 571 28.48 3.32 9.45
N ILE A 572 27.99 2.16 9.89
CA ILE A 572 26.77 1.53 9.38
C ILE A 572 25.70 1.37 10.48
N GLY A 573 24.43 1.29 10.09
CA GLY A 573 23.30 1.22 11.03
C GLY A 573 23.18 2.48 11.89
N THR A 574 22.73 2.34 13.14
CA THR A 574 22.59 3.44 14.12
C THR A 574 23.91 3.75 14.83
N GLY A 575 25.05 3.31 14.27
CA GLY A 575 26.35 3.48 14.91
C GLY A 575 26.74 4.94 15.15
N MET A 576 26.21 5.86 14.34
CA MET A 576 26.44 7.28 14.52
C MET A 576 25.86 7.83 15.82
N ASP A 577 24.83 7.21 16.41
CA ASP A 577 24.29 7.65 17.70
C ASP A 577 25.34 7.51 18.81
N VAL A 578 26.17 6.47 18.75
CA VAL A 578 27.27 6.25 19.70
C VAL A 578 28.39 7.26 19.46
N VAL A 579 28.74 7.51 18.19
CA VAL A 579 29.77 8.50 17.82
C VAL A 579 29.35 9.90 18.24
N ASP A 580 28.08 10.26 18.03
CA ASP A 580 27.48 11.52 18.46
C ASP A 580 27.44 11.64 19.98
N ALA A 581 27.14 10.56 20.70
CA ALA A 581 27.18 10.54 22.16
C ALA A 581 28.58 10.81 22.69
N ILE A 582 29.62 10.24 22.07
CA ILE A 582 31.03 10.54 22.38
C ILE A 582 31.34 12.01 22.11
N HIS A 583 30.95 12.53 20.94
CA HIS A 583 31.17 13.92 20.55
C HIS A 583 30.44 14.92 21.47
N SER A 584 29.29 14.52 22.00
CA SER A 584 28.46 15.34 22.90
C SER A 584 29.01 15.44 24.33
N LEU A 585 30.03 14.64 24.68
CA LEU A 585 30.65 14.70 26.00
C LEU A 585 31.25 16.09 26.30
N PRO A 586 31.38 16.45 27.59
CA PRO A 586 32.18 17.58 28.02
C PRO A 586 33.62 17.47 27.51
N ILE A 587 34.10 18.54 26.89
CA ILE A 587 35.48 18.66 26.43
C ILE A 587 36.33 19.23 27.56
N VAL A 588 37.43 18.54 27.87
CA VAL A 588 38.38 18.94 28.89
C VAL A 588 39.73 19.23 28.23
N ASP A 589 40.29 20.40 28.55
CA ASP A 589 41.63 20.79 28.14
C ASP A 589 42.67 20.17 29.09
N LEU A 590 43.37 19.15 28.59
CA LEU A 590 44.48 18.49 29.26
C LEU A 590 45.84 18.91 28.70
N SER A 591 45.94 20.05 28.01
CA SER A 591 47.19 20.53 27.38
C SER A 591 48.33 20.64 28.38
N SER A 592 48.06 21.12 29.60
CA SER A 592 49.07 21.27 30.65
C SER A 592 49.64 19.96 31.17
N LEU A 593 48.96 18.83 30.94
CA LEU A 593 49.38 17.51 31.38
C LEU A 593 49.95 16.67 30.25
N TYR A 594 49.24 16.63 29.12
CA TYR A 594 49.49 15.67 28.06
C TYR A 594 49.55 16.31 26.67
N GLY A 595 49.44 17.64 26.57
CA GLY A 595 49.38 18.33 25.27
C GLY A 595 48.09 18.05 24.50
N LEU A 596 47.00 17.68 25.18
CA LEU A 596 45.72 17.32 24.58
C LEU A 596 44.66 18.39 24.89
N PRO A 597 44.34 19.30 23.95
CA PRO A 597 43.50 20.46 24.23
C PRO A 597 41.99 20.16 24.28
N SER A 598 41.54 19.01 23.78
CA SER A 598 40.11 18.78 23.55
C SER A 598 39.69 17.32 23.77
N VAL A 599 39.87 16.83 25.00
CA VAL A 599 39.58 15.42 25.36
C VAL A 599 38.12 15.26 25.80
N PRO A 600 37.30 14.42 25.14
CA PRO A 600 35.96 14.12 25.61
C PRO A 600 35.99 13.13 26.78
N LEU A 601 35.44 13.49 27.94
CA LEU A 601 35.46 12.65 29.14
C LEU A 601 34.06 12.36 29.68
N THR A 602 33.85 11.13 30.16
CA THR A 602 32.65 10.75 30.92
C THR A 602 32.90 10.91 32.42
N GLY A 603 31.86 11.25 33.19
CA GLY A 603 31.93 11.26 34.66
C GLY A 603 32.91 12.28 35.26
N PHE A 604 33.26 13.33 34.52
CA PHE A 604 34.15 14.39 35.00
C PHE A 604 33.33 15.56 35.55
N GLU A 605 33.54 15.89 36.82
CA GLU A 605 33.09 17.17 37.39
C GLU A 605 34.26 18.15 37.36
N THR A 606 34.09 19.25 36.63
CA THR A 606 35.03 20.37 36.75
C THR A 606 34.79 21.03 38.10
N LEU A 607 35.69 20.85 39.06
CA LEU A 607 35.71 21.63 40.30
C LEU A 607 36.11 23.08 39.99
N ASN A 608 35.17 23.85 39.42
CA ASN A 608 35.30 25.29 39.23
C ASN A 608 34.95 26.06 40.53
N GLN A 609 35.41 25.55 41.67
CA GLN A 609 35.29 26.25 42.94
C GLN A 609 36.66 26.79 43.32
N ALA A 610 36.78 28.12 43.38
CA ALA A 610 37.90 28.72 44.08
C ALA A 610 37.80 28.28 45.55
N ILE A 611 38.75 27.48 46.01
CA ILE A 611 38.82 27.12 47.42
C ILE A 611 39.09 28.39 48.23
N SER A 612 38.30 28.61 49.28
CA SER A 612 38.46 29.74 50.19
C SER A 612 39.60 29.45 51.17
N GLY A 613 40.84 29.39 50.67
CA GLY A 613 42.04 29.09 51.46
C GLY A 613 43.25 28.64 50.64
N THR A 614 44.27 28.12 51.33
CA THR A 614 45.48 27.56 50.72
C THR A 614 45.56 26.07 50.99
N ALA A 615 45.66 25.25 49.94
CA ALA A 615 45.97 23.83 50.04
C ALA A 615 47.43 23.57 49.67
N SER A 616 48.12 22.75 50.45
CA SER A 616 49.51 22.36 50.30
C SER A 616 49.71 20.86 50.50
N VAL A 617 50.62 20.29 49.72
CA VAL A 617 51.08 18.91 49.86
C VAL A 617 52.56 18.95 50.18
N GLU A 618 52.95 18.20 51.21
CA GLU A 618 54.37 17.93 51.47
C GLU A 618 54.90 16.98 50.39
N LEU A 619 56.08 17.27 49.84
CA LEU A 619 56.65 16.50 48.74
C LEU A 619 56.82 15.02 49.14
N GLY A 620 56.15 14.11 48.44
CA GLY A 620 56.16 12.66 48.73
C GLY A 620 55.07 12.19 49.70
N SER A 621 54.19 13.07 50.18
CA SER A 621 53.01 12.73 50.98
C SER A 621 51.76 12.57 50.11
N VAL A 622 50.90 11.61 50.44
CA VAL A 622 49.54 11.49 49.85
C VAL A 622 48.49 12.29 50.63
N ASN A 623 48.89 12.93 51.74
CA ASN A 623 48.00 13.73 52.56
C ASN A 623 48.03 15.18 52.08
N VAL A 624 46.88 15.67 51.62
CA VAL A 624 46.65 17.08 51.33
C VAL A 624 46.31 17.80 52.64
N THR A 625 47.00 18.90 52.92
CA THR A 625 46.70 19.77 54.07
C THR A 625 46.26 21.12 53.57
N GLY A 626 45.26 21.73 54.20
CA GLY A 626 44.76 23.04 53.79
C GLY A 626 44.31 23.89 54.97
N VAL A 627 44.31 25.20 54.79
CA VAL A 627 43.80 26.17 55.76
C VAL A 627 42.85 27.12 55.04
N GLY A 628 41.60 27.20 55.51
CA GLY A 628 40.54 27.99 54.86
C GLY A 628 39.20 27.92 55.60
N THR A 629 38.24 28.75 55.16
CA THR A 629 36.98 28.99 55.89
C THR A 629 35.84 28.04 55.53
N ALA A 630 35.99 27.20 54.50
CA ALA A 630 34.87 26.40 53.97
C ALA A 630 35.28 25.05 53.34
N PHE A 631 36.47 24.52 53.65
CA PHE A 631 37.02 23.32 53.00
C PHE A 631 36.10 22.08 53.07
N ALA A 632 35.40 21.84 54.17
CA ALA A 632 34.47 20.70 54.30
C ALA A 632 33.19 20.86 53.46
N SER A 633 32.86 22.09 53.04
CA SER A 633 31.75 22.38 52.13
C SER A 633 32.17 22.57 50.67
N GLU A 634 33.46 22.82 50.42
CA GLU A 634 34.04 23.07 49.09
C GLU A 634 34.73 21.83 48.49
N LEU A 635 35.13 20.85 49.32
CA LEU A 635 35.74 19.59 48.89
C LEU A 635 35.04 18.40 49.57
N GLY A 636 34.71 17.37 48.79
CA GLY A 636 34.18 16.11 49.32
C GLY A 636 35.31 15.15 49.73
N VAL A 637 35.11 14.41 50.82
CA VAL A 637 35.98 13.25 51.14
C VAL A 637 35.82 12.22 50.02
N GLY A 638 36.93 11.74 49.46
CA GLY A 638 36.97 10.87 48.30
C GLY A 638 37.00 11.59 46.96
N SER A 639 36.79 12.91 46.91
CA SER A 639 36.91 13.67 45.67
C SER A 639 38.36 13.71 45.17
N PRO A 640 38.62 13.55 43.86
CA PRO A 640 39.93 13.77 43.29
C PRO A 640 40.32 15.26 43.38
N ILE A 641 41.56 15.54 43.77
CA ILE A 641 42.12 16.89 43.87
C ILE A 641 43.50 16.95 43.21
N ARG A 642 43.80 18.08 42.57
CA ARG A 642 45.11 18.34 41.98
C ARG A 642 45.66 19.69 42.47
N ILE A 643 46.88 19.67 43.01
CA ILE A 643 47.62 20.85 43.49
C ILE A 643 48.94 20.91 42.71
N GLY A 644 49.03 21.83 41.74
CA GLY A 644 50.17 21.90 40.82
C GLY A 644 50.30 20.62 39.97
N THR A 645 51.43 19.92 40.06
CA THR A 645 51.67 18.65 39.35
C THR A 645 51.27 17.41 40.17
N PHE A 646 50.80 17.59 41.40
CA PHE A 646 50.44 16.49 42.29
C PHE A 646 48.94 16.22 42.26
N SER A 647 48.57 14.96 42.03
CA SER A 647 47.17 14.49 42.02
C SER A 647 46.96 13.49 43.16
N SER A 648 45.81 13.57 43.85
CA SER A 648 45.43 12.64 44.91
C SER A 648 43.91 12.63 45.12
N THR A 649 43.43 11.88 46.09
CA THR A 649 42.04 11.89 46.59
C THR A 649 41.99 12.43 48.00
N VAL A 650 40.96 13.21 48.33
CA VAL A 650 40.79 13.79 49.67
C VAL A 650 40.52 12.67 50.67
N ALA A 651 41.55 12.23 51.40
CA ALA A 651 41.44 11.11 52.33
C ALA A 651 40.62 11.43 53.59
N SER A 652 40.74 12.65 54.12
CA SER A 652 39.94 13.15 55.24
C SER A 652 40.04 14.66 55.33
N ILE A 653 39.04 15.33 55.91
CA ILE A 653 39.04 16.77 56.20
C ILE A 653 39.02 16.91 57.71
N THR A 654 40.08 17.48 58.28
CA THR A 654 40.33 17.45 59.74
C THR A 654 39.90 18.72 60.46
N SER A 655 39.77 19.87 59.79
CA SER A 655 39.12 21.07 60.38
C SER A 655 38.75 22.13 59.33
N ASP A 656 37.56 22.72 59.45
CA ASP A 656 37.26 24.07 58.98
C ASP A 656 37.47 25.02 60.16
N THR A 657 38.51 25.86 60.14
CA THR A 657 38.68 26.88 61.18
C THR A 657 38.76 28.26 60.54
N GLU A 658 37.87 29.16 60.96
CA GLU A 658 38.02 30.60 60.75
C GLU A 658 39.36 31.03 61.36
N LEU A 659 40.31 31.44 60.52
CA LEU A 659 41.31 32.42 60.95
C LEU A 659 40.58 33.78 60.97
N ILE A 660 40.21 34.22 62.17
CA ILE A 660 39.75 35.59 62.47
C ILE A 660 40.78 36.61 61.97
#